data_AF-A0AAQ5YIE4-F1
#
_entry.id   AF-A0AAQ5YIE4-F1
#
_cell.length_a   1.000
_cell.length_b   1.000
_cell.length_c   1.000
_cell.angle_alpha   90.00
_cell.angle_beta   90.00
_cell.angle_gamma   90.00
#
_symmetry.space_group_name_H-M   'P 1'
#
loop_
_entity.id
_entity.type
_entity.pdbx_description
1 polymer ?
#
loop_
_entity_poly.entity_id
_entity_poly.type
_entity_poly.pdbx_seq_one_letter_code
_entity_poly.pdbx_strand_id
1 'polypeptide(L)'
;MPGERLTVRGTSEIGRFPGAAPPTRVELTIHHQGEKKQEEGGCRRWFRKMCPCCCKRQNSTSYDVTDKVEFTKPPNPAPLIMEKETNETKLSVCSVDLLSSKTSQNRQEHHTDLYHGDELIIRRGQTFQMELELNRPFNADTDKLHLDIKTGSLPMVSKGTHVIIPLVEDLEDLRWEAKIVQENGNKVKLSVNSPCTAVVGLYGLSVTTSSLKGEDATTHNSSKNIVMLFNPWCEEDSVFLDDEEERKEYVLNDTGRIYYGTEKQIGARTWNFGQFHEGILEACLFILEKSDMPPSGQGDPVNVVRVVSSMINAQDDLGVLVGNWSGDYSDGVSPAAWSSSVEILRKYHSTNGTPVSYGQCWVFSGVTTTVLRCLGIPARSVTNFQSAHDTDVSLTTDVYFDVDMEPIDHLNSDSVWNFHVWNDCWMARPDLPPGNGGWQAVDSTPQETSQGTFRCGPASVNAIRSGQVYLKHDTPFVFAEVNSDKIYWQRNLDGTFSQIHSEKKAVGHCISTKAVGSDERADITHLYKHQEGSEEERIAVETASRYGSKPDVYSTPMAEDVSVEVKMEGEGPRMGADAQLSIVVKNMSSQPRRTTLHSQVAVMYYTGVLKNAIKKEQMPVELLPNEEKTIEWLLPYQQYQNQLVDQAALMLTLSGRVSETQQVLANQTTFRLRTPDLNITPVGEAIVGKEMAAKITFTNPLPRTLKGVVFRVEGLGLQKGHEVVVGDVGGHSTVTLTEHFIPTQPGPRKLVASLDCKQLTQVHGVADIVVVEQ
;
A
#
# COMPACT_ATOMS: atom_id res chain seq x y z
N MET A 1 37.88 63.03 16.04
CA MET A 1 39.23 63.48 15.63
C MET A 1 40.20 62.30 15.82
N PRO A 2 40.23 61.26 14.95
CA PRO A 2 40.46 59.86 15.39
C PRO A 2 41.75 59.23 14.81
N GLY A 3 42.03 57.90 14.83
CA GLY A 3 41.25 56.71 15.25
C GLY A 3 40.81 56.70 16.72
N GLU A 4 39.79 55.97 17.21
CA GLU A 4 38.75 55.09 16.60
C GLU A 4 39.16 53.77 15.94
N ARG A 5 38.40 52.65 16.03
CA ARG A 5 37.27 52.10 16.87
C ARG A 5 36.96 50.68 16.27
N LEU A 6 36.23 49.70 16.82
CA LEU A 6 35.46 49.47 18.06
C LEU A 6 35.40 47.93 18.33
N THR A 7 35.32 47.53 19.61
CA THR A 7 34.53 46.43 20.27
C THR A 7 33.86 45.27 19.48
N VAL A 8 33.52 44.11 20.09
CA VAL A 8 34.02 43.31 21.26
C VAL A 8 33.25 41.97 21.29
N ARG A 9 33.67 40.99 22.12
CA ARG A 9 32.99 39.69 22.29
C ARG A 9 31.66 39.80 23.04
N GLY A 10 30.76 38.84 22.79
CA GLY A 10 29.46 38.69 23.46
C GLY A 10 29.47 37.97 24.82
N THR A 11 28.33 37.29 25.09
CA THR A 11 27.90 36.48 26.26
C THR A 11 27.15 37.19 27.42
N SER A 12 26.12 36.48 27.96
CA SER A 12 25.26 36.78 29.13
C SER A 12 24.30 37.98 28.97
N GLU A 13 23.14 38.13 29.65
CA GLU A 13 22.16 37.22 30.31
C GLU A 13 20.79 37.99 30.36
N ILE A 14 19.68 37.67 31.05
CA ILE A 14 19.33 36.81 32.20
C ILE A 14 17.83 36.40 32.11
N GLY A 15 17.38 35.37 32.85
CA GLY A 15 15.94 35.01 32.94
C GLY A 15 15.63 33.86 33.91
N ARG A 16 15.66 34.11 35.23
CA ARG A 16 15.61 33.12 36.33
C ARG A 16 14.49 33.53 37.32
N PHE A 17 13.82 32.71 38.15
CA PHE A 17 13.75 31.26 38.50
C PHE A 17 12.40 31.08 39.29
N PRO A 18 12.03 30.00 40.06
CA PRO A 18 12.67 28.69 40.38
C PRO A 18 11.76 27.44 40.11
N GLY A 19 12.14 26.17 40.36
CA GLY A 19 13.42 25.59 40.80
C GLY A 19 13.32 24.07 41.14
N ALA A 20 14.43 23.48 41.61
CA ALA A 20 14.60 22.13 42.23
C ALA A 20 13.88 20.91 41.57
N ALA A 21 14.50 19.96 40.84
CA ALA A 21 15.91 19.52 40.68
C ALA A 21 16.57 18.89 41.93
N PRO A 22 17.61 18.04 41.79
CA PRO A 22 17.87 16.94 40.83
C PRO A 22 18.39 15.69 41.63
N PRO A 23 19.55 15.04 41.35
CA PRO A 23 20.11 14.41 40.13
C PRO A 23 20.04 12.84 40.24
N THR A 24 20.70 11.96 39.48
CA THR A 24 21.73 12.01 38.42
C THR A 24 21.56 10.82 37.43
N ARG A 25 22.38 10.75 36.38
CA ARG A 25 22.55 9.68 35.37
C ARG A 25 24.06 9.35 35.26
N VAL A 26 24.45 8.11 34.93
CA VAL A 26 25.83 7.75 34.48
C VAL A 26 25.75 6.63 33.42
N GLU A 27 26.73 6.57 32.51
CA GLU A 27 26.76 5.76 31.29
C GLU A 27 28.03 4.87 31.19
N LEU A 28 27.98 3.85 30.29
CA LEU A 28 28.98 3.45 29.26
C LEU A 28 30.52 3.65 29.52
N THR A 29 31.49 2.77 29.14
CA THR A 29 31.51 1.46 28.44
C THR A 29 32.91 0.78 28.52
N ILE A 30 33.00 -0.51 28.11
CA ILE A 30 34.15 -1.23 27.48
C ILE A 30 35.46 -1.41 28.29
N HIS A 31 36.06 -2.62 28.18
CA HIS A 31 37.52 -2.79 28.02
C HIS A 31 37.87 -4.16 27.38
N HIS A 32 38.93 -4.20 26.57
CA HIS A 32 39.49 -5.41 25.95
C HIS A 32 40.52 -6.13 26.87
N GLN A 33 40.91 -7.35 26.48
CA GLN A 33 41.95 -8.14 27.14
C GLN A 33 43.32 -7.43 27.21
N GLY A 34 44.02 -7.63 28.33
CA GLY A 34 45.45 -7.31 28.49
C GLY A 34 45.98 -7.89 29.81
N GLU A 35 47.07 -8.65 29.76
CA GLU A 35 47.66 -9.24 30.97
C GLU A 35 48.73 -8.34 31.61
N LYS A 36 48.73 -8.24 32.96
CA LYS A 36 49.86 -8.55 33.89
C LYS A 36 49.98 -7.62 35.11
N LYS A 37 50.08 -8.29 36.27
CA LYS A 37 50.88 -7.96 37.48
C LYS A 37 50.70 -6.61 38.23
N GLN A 38 50.00 -6.73 39.37
CA GLN A 38 50.62 -6.79 40.73
C GLN A 38 51.48 -5.60 41.23
N GLU A 39 51.00 -4.90 42.27
CA GLU A 39 51.70 -4.75 43.57
C GLU A 39 50.75 -4.28 44.72
N GLU A 40 51.22 -4.27 45.97
CA GLU A 40 50.43 -4.02 47.22
C GLU A 40 50.62 -2.59 47.79
N GLY A 41 49.91 -2.20 48.88
CA GLY A 41 50.09 -0.85 49.49
C GLY A 41 49.60 -0.56 50.92
N GLY A 42 48.41 -1.02 51.36
CA GLY A 42 47.87 -0.78 52.72
C GLY A 42 47.45 0.69 53.04
N CYS A 43 47.12 1.13 54.27
CA CYS A 43 46.84 0.44 55.55
C CYS A 43 46.14 1.40 56.58
N ARG A 44 45.55 0.86 57.68
CA ARG A 44 45.07 1.52 58.95
C ARG A 44 43.63 2.13 58.90
N ARG A 45 42.63 1.67 59.70
CA ARG A 45 42.32 1.76 61.18
C ARG A 45 41.62 3.11 61.57
N TRP A 46 40.68 3.23 62.53
CA TRP A 46 40.38 2.42 63.75
C TRP A 46 38.96 2.65 64.42
N PHE A 47 38.30 1.56 64.86
CA PHE A 47 37.30 1.33 65.96
C PHE A 47 36.29 2.37 66.55
N ARG A 48 35.02 1.93 66.67
CA ARG A 48 34.16 1.73 67.90
C ARG A 48 32.74 1.23 67.49
N LYS A 49 31.88 0.56 68.29
CA LYS A 49 31.98 -0.51 69.35
C LYS A 49 30.54 -1.02 69.69
N MET A 50 30.31 -2.35 69.89
CA MET A 50 29.02 -3.01 70.29
C MET A 50 27.87 -2.96 69.23
N CYS A 51 26.86 -3.84 69.15
CA CYS A 51 26.62 -5.30 69.40
C CYS A 51 25.17 -5.63 68.92
N PRO A 52 24.68 -6.90 68.85
CA PRO A 52 25.31 -8.23 68.87
C PRO A 52 24.88 -9.15 67.66
N CYS A 53 25.30 -10.43 67.71
CA CYS A 53 24.76 -11.68 67.06
C CYS A 53 24.10 -11.66 65.64
N CYS A 54 24.35 -12.62 64.74
CA CYS A 54 25.31 -13.76 64.66
C CYS A 54 25.54 -14.07 63.16
N CYS A 55 26.76 -14.26 62.66
CA CYS A 55 27.57 -15.49 62.72
C CYS A 55 26.87 -16.72 62.09
N LYS A 56 27.43 -17.42 61.09
CA LYS A 56 28.78 -17.34 60.47
C LYS A 56 28.81 -17.99 59.08
N ARG A 57 29.56 -17.41 58.13
CA ARG A 57 30.30 -18.20 57.10
C ARG A 57 31.50 -18.88 57.78
N GLN A 58 31.99 -19.98 57.22
CA GLN A 58 33.44 -20.18 57.14
C GLN A 58 33.85 -21.07 55.95
N ASN A 59 34.77 -20.55 55.13
CA ASN A 59 35.49 -21.30 54.09
C ASN A 59 36.81 -21.82 54.69
N SER A 60 37.28 -22.98 54.21
CA SER A 60 38.70 -23.41 54.17
C SER A 60 38.74 -24.71 53.33
N THR A 61 39.39 -24.80 52.17
CA THR A 61 40.84 -25.12 51.96
C THR A 61 41.26 -26.43 52.65
N SER A 62 42.03 -27.35 52.04
CA SER A 62 42.96 -27.22 50.90
C SER A 62 43.37 -28.57 50.27
N TYR A 63 44.01 -28.51 49.09
CA TYR A 63 45.06 -29.39 48.56
C TYR A 63 44.95 -30.94 48.67
N ASP A 64 44.73 -31.54 47.49
CA ASP A 64 45.68 -32.44 46.80
C ASP A 64 45.71 -33.96 47.11
N VAL A 65 46.32 -34.69 46.15
CA VAL A 65 46.62 -36.12 46.06
C VAL A 65 45.43 -37.06 45.81
N THR A 66 45.50 -37.75 44.66
CA THR A 66 44.64 -38.88 44.28
C THR A 66 44.97 -40.15 45.06
N ASP A 67 43.96 -40.87 45.56
CA ASP A 67 44.10 -42.32 45.76
C ASP A 67 42.80 -43.10 45.48
N LYS A 68 42.90 -44.43 45.41
CA LYS A 68 42.02 -45.37 44.70
C LYS A 68 40.52 -45.30 45.02
N VAL A 69 39.71 -45.52 43.99
CA VAL A 69 38.27 -45.85 44.10
C VAL A 69 38.11 -47.35 44.40
N GLU A 70 37.47 -47.69 45.53
CA GLU A 70 36.88 -49.02 45.73
C GLU A 70 35.36 -49.00 45.54
N PHE A 71 34.82 -50.06 44.95
CA PHE A 71 33.40 -50.16 44.61
C PHE A 71 32.53 -50.49 45.84
N THR A 72 31.53 -49.66 46.10
CA THR A 72 30.33 -50.07 46.86
C THR A 72 29.08 -49.78 46.03
N LYS A 73 28.17 -50.78 45.95
CA LYS A 73 26.92 -50.66 45.18
C LYS A 73 25.82 -50.00 46.01
N PRO A 74 25.13 -48.97 45.50
CA PRO A 74 23.78 -48.63 45.96
C PRO A 74 22.80 -49.76 45.62
N PRO A 75 21.72 -49.96 46.40
CA PRO A 75 20.67 -50.92 46.07
C PRO A 75 19.79 -50.43 44.90
N ASN A 76 19.11 -51.36 44.22
CA ASN A 76 18.16 -51.04 43.16
C ASN A 76 17.03 -50.12 43.69
N PRO A 77 16.56 -49.15 42.89
CA PRO A 77 15.31 -48.46 43.19
C PRO A 77 14.12 -49.43 43.10
N ALA A 78 13.14 -49.25 43.99
CA ALA A 78 11.81 -49.83 43.79
C ALA A 78 11.17 -49.21 42.53
N PRO A 79 10.30 -49.94 41.81
CA PRO A 79 9.66 -49.39 40.61
C PRO A 79 8.81 -48.18 40.99
N LEU A 80 9.14 -47.03 40.40
CA LEU A 80 8.22 -45.89 40.37
C LEU A 80 6.96 -46.32 39.60
N ILE A 81 5.83 -46.32 40.29
CA ILE A 81 4.53 -46.44 39.63
C ILE A 81 4.41 -45.22 38.71
N MET A 82 4.29 -45.45 37.40
CA MET A 82 3.97 -44.38 36.47
C MET A 82 2.56 -43.89 36.76
N GLU A 83 2.38 -42.59 36.94
CA GLU A 83 1.06 -41.95 36.92
C GLU A 83 0.52 -41.92 35.48
N LYS A 84 0.11 -43.10 35.00
CA LYS A 84 -0.75 -43.28 33.83
C LYS A 84 -2.18 -43.50 34.31
N GLU A 85 -2.93 -42.42 34.57
CA GLU A 85 -4.42 -42.38 34.55
C GLU A 85 -4.97 -40.97 34.91
N THR A 86 -4.56 -39.93 34.18
CA THR A 86 -5.16 -38.58 34.31
C THR A 86 -5.25 -37.78 32.99
N ASN A 87 -4.43 -38.10 31.97
CA ASN A 87 -4.24 -37.24 30.80
C ASN A 87 -5.24 -37.44 29.63
N GLU A 88 -6.22 -38.34 29.75
CA GLU A 88 -7.15 -38.68 28.65
C GLU A 88 -8.37 -37.75 28.52
N THR A 89 -8.68 -36.96 29.55
CA THR A 89 -9.81 -36.00 29.49
C THR A 89 -9.50 -34.74 28.69
N LYS A 90 -8.26 -34.25 28.80
CA LYS A 90 -7.83 -32.96 28.27
C LYS A 90 -7.56 -33.04 26.76
N LEU A 91 -8.19 -32.16 25.98
CA LEU A 91 -7.93 -32.07 24.54
C LEU A 91 -6.53 -31.49 24.28
N SER A 92 -5.76 -32.14 23.41
CA SER A 92 -4.45 -31.67 22.94
C SER A 92 -4.22 -32.02 21.47
N VAL A 93 -3.40 -31.20 20.80
CA VAL A 93 -3.03 -31.40 19.39
C VAL A 93 -1.81 -32.30 19.27
N CYS A 94 -1.92 -33.37 18.50
CA CYS A 94 -0.86 -34.33 18.21
C CYS A 94 -0.04 -33.92 16.97
N SER A 95 -0.70 -33.45 15.91
CA SER A 95 -0.02 -32.95 14.71
C SER A 95 -0.82 -31.84 14.00
N VAL A 96 -0.12 -31.04 13.19
CA VAL A 96 -0.67 -29.96 12.37
C VAL A 96 -0.16 -30.14 10.94
N ASP A 97 -1.06 -30.20 9.96
CA ASP A 97 -0.71 -30.06 8.54
C ASP A 97 -1.32 -28.79 7.95
N LEU A 98 -0.46 -27.97 7.38
CA LEU A 98 -0.84 -26.72 6.70
C LEU A 98 -1.29 -26.96 5.25
N LEU A 99 -1.38 -28.23 4.81
CA LEU A 99 -1.72 -28.63 3.44
C LEU A 99 -0.85 -27.86 2.42
N SER A 100 0.45 -27.78 2.70
CA SER A 100 1.33 -26.72 2.15
C SER A 100 2.05 -27.06 0.83
N SER A 101 1.86 -28.27 0.30
CA SER A 101 2.50 -28.70 -0.95
C SER A 101 2.02 -27.87 -2.14
N LYS A 102 2.90 -27.62 -3.12
CA LYS A 102 2.61 -26.88 -4.38
C LYS A 102 1.38 -27.39 -5.14
N THR A 103 1.06 -28.68 -5.04
CA THR A 103 -0.11 -29.29 -5.71
C THR A 103 -1.36 -29.32 -4.84
N SER A 104 -1.36 -28.64 -3.68
CA SER A 104 -2.54 -28.51 -2.83
C SER A 104 -3.45 -27.38 -3.29
N GLN A 105 -4.71 -27.47 -2.86
CA GLN A 105 -5.72 -26.42 -3.07
C GLN A 105 -5.21 -25.05 -2.60
N ASN A 106 -4.60 -24.95 -1.41
CA ASN A 106 -4.08 -23.70 -0.86
C ASN A 106 -3.08 -23.00 -1.82
N ARG A 107 -2.03 -23.71 -2.27
CA ARG A 107 -0.98 -23.08 -3.09
C ARG A 107 -1.50 -22.71 -4.49
N GLN A 108 -2.46 -23.47 -5.01
CA GLN A 108 -3.08 -23.20 -6.32
C GLN A 108 -4.06 -22.02 -6.26
N GLU A 109 -5.02 -22.03 -5.32
CA GLU A 109 -6.05 -20.99 -5.22
C GLU A 109 -5.49 -19.62 -4.81
N HIS A 110 -4.42 -19.59 -4.01
CA HIS A 110 -3.71 -18.34 -3.68
C HIS A 110 -2.70 -17.89 -4.75
N HIS A 111 -2.55 -18.61 -5.88
CA HIS A 111 -1.58 -18.28 -6.92
C HIS A 111 -0.13 -18.17 -6.37
N THR A 112 0.30 -19.21 -5.63
CA THR A 112 1.62 -19.31 -4.99
C THR A 112 2.32 -20.65 -5.24
N ASP A 113 1.77 -21.54 -6.06
CA ASP A 113 2.34 -22.85 -6.41
C ASP A 113 3.72 -22.76 -7.09
N LEU A 114 3.99 -21.67 -7.82
CA LEU A 114 5.26 -21.41 -8.50
C LEU A 114 6.45 -21.31 -7.52
N TYR A 115 6.32 -20.58 -6.40
CA TYR A 115 7.40 -20.37 -5.41
C TYR A 115 8.03 -21.69 -4.96
N HIS A 116 9.35 -21.76 -4.89
CA HIS A 116 10.06 -22.91 -4.33
C HIS A 116 9.64 -23.23 -2.87
N GLY A 117 10.06 -24.39 -2.36
CA GLY A 117 9.78 -24.82 -0.99
C GLY A 117 8.41 -25.49 -0.78
N ASP A 118 8.25 -26.05 0.42
CA ASP A 118 7.07 -26.79 0.92
C ASP A 118 6.36 -26.02 2.07
N GLU A 119 6.74 -24.77 2.31
CA GLU A 119 6.13 -23.81 3.22
C GLU A 119 4.69 -23.47 2.80
N LEU A 120 3.82 -23.11 3.74
CA LEU A 120 2.52 -22.54 3.36
C LEU A 120 2.71 -21.08 2.99
N ILE A 121 2.69 -20.78 1.69
CA ILE A 121 2.73 -19.42 1.16
C ILE A 121 1.32 -19.07 0.69
N ILE A 122 0.71 -18.05 1.28
CA ILE A 122 -0.67 -17.61 1.02
C ILE A 122 -0.74 -16.10 0.84
N ARG A 123 -1.88 -15.63 0.32
CA ARG A 123 -2.19 -14.21 0.12
C ARG A 123 -3.32 -13.79 1.06
N ARG A 124 -3.22 -12.56 1.60
CA ARG A 124 -4.17 -12.00 2.57
C ARG A 124 -5.56 -11.74 1.97
N GLY A 125 -6.58 -11.56 2.81
CA GLY A 125 -7.96 -11.35 2.35
C GLY A 125 -8.63 -12.61 1.76
N GLN A 126 -7.92 -13.73 1.69
CA GLN A 126 -8.39 -14.99 1.13
C GLN A 126 -8.27 -16.10 2.17
N THR A 127 -9.24 -17.01 2.17
CA THR A 127 -9.33 -18.14 3.09
C THR A 127 -8.45 -19.31 2.65
N PHE A 128 -7.78 -19.97 3.61
CA PHE A 128 -6.98 -21.18 3.39
C PHE A 128 -7.41 -22.34 4.30
N GLN A 129 -7.00 -23.56 4.00
CA GLN A 129 -7.36 -24.76 4.77
C GLN A 129 -6.17 -25.36 5.53
N MET A 130 -6.43 -26.00 6.67
CA MET A 130 -5.42 -26.77 7.43
C MET A 130 -6.07 -27.94 8.17
N GLU A 131 -5.30 -28.98 8.49
CA GLU A 131 -5.76 -30.14 9.26
C GLU A 131 -5.05 -30.24 10.61
N LEU A 132 -5.82 -30.59 11.64
CA LEU A 132 -5.37 -30.87 12.98
C LEU A 132 -5.65 -32.34 13.31
N GLU A 133 -4.66 -33.01 13.90
CA GLU A 133 -4.85 -34.32 14.52
C GLU A 133 -4.82 -34.15 16.03
N LEU A 134 -5.88 -34.59 16.69
CA LEU A 134 -6.12 -34.40 18.12
C LEU A 134 -5.93 -35.73 18.88
N ASN A 135 -5.71 -35.67 20.19
CA ASN A 135 -5.60 -36.88 21.02
C ASN A 135 -6.92 -37.64 21.20
N ARG A 136 -8.05 -36.93 21.04
CA ARG A 136 -9.43 -37.46 21.02
C ARG A 136 -10.30 -36.60 20.08
N PRO A 137 -11.53 -36.99 19.73
CA PRO A 137 -12.44 -36.13 18.99
C PRO A 137 -12.69 -34.81 19.72
N PHE A 138 -12.92 -33.75 18.94
CA PHE A 138 -13.32 -32.43 19.42
C PHE A 138 -14.76 -32.48 19.94
N ASN A 139 -15.09 -31.63 20.92
CA ASN A 139 -16.46 -31.44 21.39
C ASN A 139 -16.70 -29.97 21.77
N ALA A 140 -17.52 -29.28 20.98
CA ALA A 140 -17.86 -27.87 21.20
C ALA A 140 -18.55 -27.57 22.56
N ASP A 141 -19.23 -28.56 23.17
CA ASP A 141 -19.86 -28.40 24.50
C ASP A 141 -18.85 -28.42 25.66
N THR A 142 -17.61 -28.90 25.44
CA THR A 142 -16.60 -29.05 26.49
C THR A 142 -15.27 -28.39 26.21
N ASP A 143 -14.93 -28.19 24.94
CA ASP A 143 -13.59 -27.83 24.48
C ASP A 143 -13.59 -26.43 23.84
N LYS A 144 -12.47 -25.74 23.98
CA LYS A 144 -12.14 -24.53 23.21
C LYS A 144 -10.90 -24.79 22.39
N LEU A 145 -10.86 -24.20 21.21
CA LEU A 145 -9.71 -24.18 20.30
C LEU A 145 -9.58 -22.77 19.71
N HIS A 146 -8.34 -22.29 19.61
CA HIS A 146 -7.99 -21.11 18.82
C HIS A 146 -6.59 -21.27 18.22
N LEU A 147 -6.30 -20.49 17.18
CA LEU A 147 -4.97 -20.40 16.61
C LEU A 147 -4.29 -19.12 17.12
N ASP A 148 -3.00 -19.20 17.41
CA ASP A 148 -2.11 -18.08 17.70
C ASP A 148 -1.17 -17.94 16.50
N ILE A 149 -1.22 -16.83 15.75
CA ILE A 149 -0.19 -16.52 14.74
C ILE A 149 0.61 -15.29 15.15
N LYS A 150 1.93 -15.36 15.00
CA LYS A 150 2.89 -14.35 15.50
C LYS A 150 3.95 -14.04 14.44
N THR A 151 4.16 -12.75 14.16
CA THR A 151 5.18 -12.24 13.23
C THR A 151 6.03 -11.16 13.91
N GLY A 152 7.29 -11.04 13.49
CA GLY A 152 8.28 -10.12 14.06
C GLY A 152 8.87 -10.57 15.41
N SER A 153 9.90 -9.85 15.85
CA SER A 153 10.65 -10.15 17.08
C SER A 153 9.90 -9.80 18.38
N LEU A 154 8.94 -8.87 18.31
CA LEU A 154 8.07 -8.47 19.43
C LEU A 154 6.58 -8.46 18.99
N PRO A 155 5.93 -9.64 18.90
CA PRO A 155 4.52 -9.75 18.52
C PRO A 155 3.58 -9.07 19.53
N MET A 156 2.63 -8.26 19.05
CA MET A 156 1.65 -7.54 19.88
C MET A 156 0.26 -7.50 19.23
N VAL A 157 -0.77 -7.78 20.03
CA VAL A 157 -2.18 -7.76 19.58
C VAL A 157 -2.62 -6.38 19.13
N SER A 158 -2.24 -5.32 19.86
CA SER A 158 -2.53 -3.92 19.52
C SER A 158 -1.75 -3.39 18.29
N LYS A 159 -1.01 -4.26 17.60
CA LYS A 159 -0.24 -3.97 16.39
C LYS A 159 -0.50 -4.96 15.23
N GLY A 160 -1.43 -5.91 15.40
CA GLY A 160 -1.71 -6.95 14.40
C GLY A 160 -0.58 -7.97 14.19
N THR A 161 0.49 -7.92 14.98
CA THR A 161 1.66 -8.79 14.84
C THR A 161 1.59 -10.04 15.73
N HIS A 162 0.72 -10.04 16.75
CA HIS A 162 0.17 -11.26 17.37
C HIS A 162 -1.33 -11.27 17.14
N VAL A 163 -1.84 -12.29 16.45
CA VAL A 163 -3.27 -12.49 16.21
C VAL A 163 -3.72 -13.75 16.92
N ILE A 164 -4.88 -13.66 17.56
CA ILE A 164 -5.62 -14.80 18.12
C ILE A 164 -6.83 -15.02 17.22
N ILE A 165 -6.89 -16.18 16.57
CA ILE A 165 -7.94 -16.57 15.62
C ILE A 165 -8.93 -17.48 16.37
N PRO A 166 -10.13 -16.99 16.75
CA PRO A 166 -11.14 -17.81 17.42
C PRO A 166 -11.73 -18.84 16.45
N LEU A 167 -12.23 -19.93 17.03
CA LEU A 167 -13.11 -20.86 16.32
C LEU A 167 -14.55 -20.34 16.34
N VAL A 168 -15.22 -20.35 15.18
CA VAL A 168 -16.58 -19.82 14.96
C VAL A 168 -17.45 -20.81 14.17
N GLU A 169 -18.78 -20.68 14.29
CA GLU A 169 -19.75 -21.52 13.58
C GLU A 169 -19.83 -21.16 12.09
N ASP A 170 -19.77 -19.88 11.75
CA ASP A 170 -19.71 -19.31 10.40
C ASP A 170 -18.61 -18.24 10.34
N LEU A 171 -17.92 -18.13 9.21
CA LEU A 171 -16.87 -17.13 8.99
C LEU A 171 -17.50 -15.82 8.53
N GLU A 172 -17.11 -14.69 9.13
CA GLU A 172 -17.33 -13.37 8.54
C GLU A 172 -16.15 -12.96 7.65
N ASP A 173 -16.44 -12.25 6.55
CA ASP A 173 -15.44 -11.80 5.59
C ASP A 173 -14.49 -10.75 6.18
N LEU A 174 -13.27 -10.69 5.62
CA LEU A 174 -12.20 -9.77 6.03
C LEU A 174 -11.80 -9.87 7.51
N ARG A 175 -12.00 -11.02 8.16
CA ARG A 175 -11.61 -11.24 9.56
C ARG A 175 -10.64 -12.40 9.75
N TRP A 176 -9.94 -12.35 10.88
CA TRP A 176 -9.15 -13.45 11.40
C TRP A 176 -10.05 -14.40 12.20
N GLU A 177 -10.68 -15.34 11.51
CA GLU A 177 -11.61 -16.32 12.10
C GLU A 177 -11.33 -17.72 11.53
N ALA A 178 -11.64 -18.79 12.28
CA ALA A 178 -11.48 -20.18 11.85
C ALA A 178 -12.77 -20.99 12.03
N LYS A 179 -13.12 -21.81 11.05
CA LYS A 179 -14.32 -22.66 11.06
C LYS A 179 -13.94 -24.12 10.85
N ILE A 180 -14.57 -25.04 11.59
CA ILE A 180 -14.51 -26.47 11.27
C ILE A 180 -15.32 -26.72 10.00
N VAL A 181 -14.68 -27.31 8.99
CA VAL A 181 -15.34 -27.70 7.73
C VAL A 181 -15.43 -29.21 7.53
N GLN A 182 -14.67 -29.99 8.30
CA GLN A 182 -14.79 -31.46 8.31
C GLN A 182 -14.27 -32.03 9.64
N GLU A 183 -14.98 -33.02 10.19
CA GLU A 183 -14.53 -33.82 11.33
C GLU A 183 -14.52 -35.30 10.96
N ASN A 184 -13.48 -36.02 11.39
CA ASN A 184 -13.34 -37.45 11.16
C ASN A 184 -12.62 -38.10 12.35
N GLY A 185 -13.39 -38.40 13.40
CA GLY A 185 -12.86 -38.92 14.67
C GLY A 185 -11.91 -37.91 15.32
N ASN A 186 -10.62 -38.25 15.37
CA ASN A 186 -9.58 -37.38 15.93
C ASN A 186 -9.09 -36.29 14.98
N LYS A 187 -9.48 -36.30 13.70
CA LYS A 187 -9.03 -35.30 12.72
C LYS A 187 -10.09 -34.21 12.51
N VAL A 188 -9.63 -32.96 12.58
CA VAL A 188 -10.46 -31.76 12.37
C VAL A 188 -9.81 -30.92 11.27
N LYS A 189 -10.57 -30.64 10.21
CA LYS A 189 -10.16 -29.75 9.13
C LYS A 189 -10.74 -28.37 9.35
N LEU A 190 -9.86 -27.38 9.41
CA LEU A 190 -10.19 -25.97 9.56
C LEU A 190 -10.13 -25.25 8.21
N SER A 191 -11.02 -24.28 8.05
CA SER A 191 -10.95 -23.22 7.06
C SER A 191 -10.71 -21.91 7.81
N VAL A 192 -9.67 -21.17 7.43
CA VAL A 192 -9.16 -20.01 8.18
C VAL A 192 -9.16 -18.78 7.29
N ASN A 193 -9.89 -17.74 7.70
CA ASN A 193 -9.99 -16.47 6.98
C ASN A 193 -8.92 -15.47 7.45
N SER A 194 -8.64 -14.45 6.64
CA SER A 194 -7.73 -13.35 7.00
C SER A 194 -8.25 -11.99 6.47
N PRO A 195 -7.98 -10.87 7.17
CA PRO A 195 -8.28 -9.54 6.64
C PRO A 195 -7.38 -9.20 5.44
N CYS A 196 -7.92 -8.45 4.48
CA CYS A 196 -7.14 -7.85 3.40
C CYS A 196 -6.05 -6.87 3.88
N THR A 197 -6.11 -6.43 5.14
CA THR A 197 -5.11 -5.56 5.80
C THR A 197 -4.09 -6.34 6.65
N ALA A 198 -4.02 -7.67 6.53
CA ALA A 198 -3.02 -8.46 7.25
C ALA A 198 -1.59 -8.00 6.92
N VAL A 199 -0.70 -8.10 7.91
CA VAL A 199 0.74 -7.88 7.75
C VAL A 199 1.31 -8.93 6.80
N VAL A 200 2.12 -8.50 5.84
CA VAL A 200 2.90 -9.39 4.96
C VAL A 200 4.19 -9.77 5.66
N GLY A 201 4.55 -11.05 5.59
CA GLY A 201 5.74 -11.57 6.28
C GLY A 201 5.63 -13.02 6.74
N LEU A 202 6.61 -13.45 7.54
CA LEU A 202 6.68 -14.79 8.11
C LEU A 202 5.92 -14.85 9.45
N TYR A 203 4.99 -15.80 9.57
CA TYR A 203 4.23 -16.09 10.78
C TYR A 203 4.59 -17.47 11.34
N GLY A 204 4.95 -17.50 12.63
CA GLY A 204 4.90 -18.73 13.42
C GLY A 204 3.47 -19.01 13.89
N LEU A 205 3.06 -20.28 13.82
CA LEU A 205 1.73 -20.75 14.24
C LEU A 205 1.83 -21.59 15.53
N SER A 206 0.94 -21.32 16.48
CA SER A 206 0.59 -22.23 17.57
C SER A 206 -0.91 -22.52 17.58
N VAL A 207 -1.31 -23.67 18.10
CA VAL A 207 -2.72 -24.04 18.31
C VAL A 207 -2.94 -24.24 19.81
N THR A 208 -3.89 -23.50 20.37
CA THR A 208 -4.15 -23.48 21.81
C THR A 208 -5.54 -24.06 22.10
N THR A 209 -5.58 -25.12 22.92
CA THR A 209 -6.80 -25.80 23.36
C THR A 209 -7.02 -25.62 24.87
N SER A 210 -8.27 -25.55 25.33
CA SER A 210 -8.60 -25.53 26.76
C SER A 210 -9.99 -26.09 27.06
N SER A 211 -10.29 -26.35 28.33
CA SER A 211 -11.60 -26.81 28.78
C SER A 211 -12.53 -25.63 29.08
N LEU A 212 -13.79 -25.71 28.64
CA LEU A 212 -14.85 -24.77 29.03
C LEU A 212 -15.04 -24.68 30.56
N LYS A 213 -14.57 -25.68 31.31
CA LYS A 213 -14.67 -25.77 32.77
C LYS A 213 -13.51 -25.09 33.53
N GLY A 214 -12.58 -24.44 32.82
CA GLY A 214 -11.51 -23.63 33.43
C GLY A 214 -10.24 -24.39 33.81
N GLU A 215 -9.95 -25.51 33.15
CA GLU A 215 -8.63 -26.16 33.22
C GLU A 215 -7.58 -25.35 32.45
N ASP A 216 -6.29 -25.50 32.81
CA ASP A 216 -5.17 -24.90 32.07
C ASP A 216 -5.24 -25.19 30.57
N ALA A 217 -4.70 -24.31 29.73
CA ALA A 217 -4.57 -24.59 28.30
C ALA A 217 -3.57 -25.73 28.00
N THR A 218 -3.59 -26.24 26.78
CA THR A 218 -2.40 -26.81 26.12
C THR A 218 -2.13 -26.01 24.85
N THR A 219 -0.86 -25.80 24.50
CA THR A 219 -0.47 -25.12 23.27
C THR A 219 0.52 -26.00 22.51
N HIS A 220 0.21 -26.29 21.25
CA HIS A 220 1.08 -26.99 20.31
C HIS A 220 1.68 -25.97 19.35
N ASN A 221 3.01 -25.94 19.21
CA ASN A 221 3.69 -25.06 18.25
C ASN A 221 3.90 -25.82 16.94
N SER A 222 3.48 -25.25 15.82
CA SER A 222 3.76 -25.80 14.49
C SER A 222 5.27 -25.79 14.22
N SER A 223 5.78 -26.84 13.57
CA SER A 223 7.15 -26.87 13.04
C SER A 223 7.27 -26.17 11.69
N LYS A 224 6.15 -25.92 10.99
CA LYS A 224 6.08 -25.14 9.75
C LYS A 224 5.56 -23.73 10.03
N ASN A 225 6.16 -22.75 9.37
CA ASN A 225 5.67 -21.37 9.35
C ASN A 225 4.67 -21.15 8.20
N ILE A 226 3.96 -20.03 8.26
CA ILE A 226 3.09 -19.50 7.20
C ILE A 226 3.75 -18.23 6.66
N VAL A 227 3.86 -18.07 5.34
CA VAL A 227 4.22 -16.79 4.71
C VAL A 227 2.95 -16.13 4.19
N MET A 228 2.69 -14.91 4.64
CA MET A 228 1.58 -14.09 4.18
C MET A 228 2.08 -13.06 3.16
N LEU A 229 1.40 -12.95 2.02
CA LEU A 229 1.72 -12.05 0.90
C LEU A 229 0.56 -11.09 0.57
N PHE A 230 0.86 -10.04 -0.20
CA PHE A 230 -0.15 -9.17 -0.80
C PHE A 230 -1.02 -9.92 -1.82
N ASN A 231 -2.29 -9.51 -1.98
CA ASN A 231 -3.28 -10.22 -2.79
C ASN A 231 -3.93 -9.39 -3.91
N PRO A 232 -3.33 -9.36 -5.11
CA PRO A 232 -3.92 -8.75 -6.30
C PRO A 232 -5.26 -9.35 -6.77
N TRP A 233 -5.68 -10.51 -6.24
CA TRP A 233 -6.94 -11.19 -6.58
C TRP A 233 -8.08 -10.94 -5.57
N CYS A 234 -7.81 -10.34 -4.41
CA CYS A 234 -8.83 -9.93 -3.42
C CYS A 234 -9.25 -8.50 -3.72
N GLU A 235 -10.54 -8.25 -3.97
CA GLU A 235 -11.05 -6.93 -4.38
C GLU A 235 -10.80 -5.86 -3.30
N GLU A 236 -10.73 -6.29 -2.04
CA GLU A 236 -10.54 -5.49 -0.84
C GLU A 236 -9.07 -5.25 -0.46
N ASP A 237 -8.11 -5.89 -1.15
CA ASP A 237 -6.70 -5.56 -0.97
C ASP A 237 -6.37 -4.22 -1.65
N SER A 238 -5.63 -3.36 -0.95
CA SER A 238 -5.01 -2.16 -1.51
C SER A 238 -4.15 -2.39 -2.76
N VAL A 239 -3.74 -3.61 -3.11
CA VAL A 239 -3.06 -3.92 -4.39
C VAL A 239 -3.95 -4.63 -5.43
N PHE A 240 -5.27 -4.69 -5.24
CA PHE A 240 -6.20 -5.33 -6.16
C PHE A 240 -6.06 -4.82 -7.60
N LEU A 241 -5.96 -5.75 -8.56
CA LEU A 241 -5.83 -5.48 -9.98
C LEU A 241 -6.85 -6.36 -10.71
N ASP A 242 -7.83 -5.76 -11.41
CA ASP A 242 -9.01 -6.52 -11.89
C ASP A 242 -8.75 -7.34 -13.15
N ASP A 243 -7.83 -6.90 -14.02
CA ASP A 243 -7.50 -7.62 -15.25
C ASP A 243 -6.57 -8.82 -14.98
N GLU A 244 -6.99 -9.99 -15.45
CA GLU A 244 -6.31 -11.26 -15.20
C GLU A 244 -5.02 -11.43 -16.03
N GLU A 245 -4.92 -10.81 -17.21
CA GLU A 245 -3.68 -10.83 -18.00
C GLU A 245 -2.68 -9.80 -17.45
N GLU A 246 -3.14 -8.66 -16.90
CA GLU A 246 -2.28 -7.75 -16.14
C GLU A 246 -1.77 -8.39 -14.84
N ARG A 247 -2.60 -9.15 -14.09
CA ARG A 247 -2.12 -9.94 -12.93
C ARG A 247 -1.07 -10.97 -13.33
N LYS A 248 -1.26 -11.67 -14.45
CA LYS A 248 -0.24 -12.59 -14.99
C LYS A 248 1.05 -11.84 -15.34
N GLU A 249 0.98 -10.76 -16.10
CA GLU A 249 2.19 -10.03 -16.54
C GLU A 249 2.91 -9.34 -15.37
N TYR A 250 2.19 -8.74 -14.44
CA TYR A 250 2.75 -7.85 -13.41
C TYR A 250 2.99 -8.54 -12.06
N VAL A 251 2.59 -9.80 -11.88
CA VAL A 251 2.85 -10.60 -10.67
C VAL A 251 3.46 -11.97 -11.00
N LEU A 252 2.84 -12.73 -11.92
CA LEU A 252 3.20 -14.14 -12.17
C LEU A 252 4.24 -14.37 -13.28
N ASN A 253 4.50 -13.38 -14.13
CA ASN A 253 5.58 -13.46 -15.11
C ASN A 253 6.93 -13.20 -14.41
N ASP A 254 7.86 -14.14 -14.51
CA ASP A 254 9.18 -14.06 -13.88
C ASP A 254 10.27 -13.51 -14.81
N THR A 255 9.91 -13.16 -16.04
CA THR A 255 10.81 -12.70 -17.09
C THR A 255 10.25 -11.45 -17.77
N GLY A 256 11.09 -10.45 -18.04
CA GLY A 256 10.68 -9.14 -18.55
C GLY A 256 11.59 -8.54 -19.60
N ARG A 257 11.23 -7.34 -20.05
CA ARG A 257 11.99 -6.51 -20.99
C ARG A 257 12.26 -5.15 -20.34
N ILE A 258 13.50 -4.71 -20.36
CA ILE A 258 13.92 -3.36 -19.96
C ILE A 258 14.46 -2.66 -21.21
N TYR A 259 13.99 -1.45 -21.47
CA TYR A 259 14.37 -0.68 -22.66
C TYR A 259 15.55 0.25 -22.35
N TYR A 260 16.36 0.54 -23.36
CA TYR A 260 17.58 1.36 -23.24
C TYR A 260 17.95 2.01 -24.57
N GLY A 261 18.98 2.86 -24.59
CA GLY A 261 19.50 3.49 -25.81
C GLY A 261 19.07 4.94 -25.93
N THR A 262 18.32 5.28 -26.98
CA THR A 262 17.76 6.62 -27.19
C THR A 262 16.34 6.54 -27.74
N GLU A 263 15.55 7.61 -27.62
CA GLU A 263 14.19 7.72 -28.20
C GLU A 263 14.11 7.31 -29.70
N LYS A 264 15.19 7.53 -30.46
CA LYS A 264 15.28 7.26 -31.91
C LYS A 264 15.83 5.87 -32.22
N GLN A 265 16.45 5.21 -31.24
CA GLN A 265 17.10 3.91 -31.35
C GLN A 265 16.91 3.16 -30.03
N ILE A 266 15.67 2.70 -29.79
CA ILE A 266 15.28 1.97 -28.58
C ILE A 266 15.76 0.52 -28.69
N GLY A 267 16.69 0.13 -27.83
CA GLY A 267 17.07 -1.26 -27.58
C GLY A 267 16.23 -1.89 -26.48
N ALA A 268 16.19 -3.22 -26.43
CA ALA A 268 15.51 -3.99 -25.39
C ALA A 268 16.43 -5.10 -24.84
N ARG A 269 16.50 -5.23 -23.51
CA ARG A 269 17.24 -6.27 -22.78
C ARG A 269 16.23 -7.19 -22.11
N THR A 270 16.37 -8.51 -22.29
CA THR A 270 15.63 -9.49 -21.47
C THR A 270 16.20 -9.51 -20.06
N TRP A 271 15.33 -9.52 -19.05
CA TRP A 271 15.71 -9.60 -17.65
C TRP A 271 14.93 -10.70 -16.93
N ASN A 272 15.63 -11.57 -16.21
CA ASN A 272 15.02 -12.61 -15.41
C ASN A 272 14.77 -12.05 -14.00
N PHE A 273 13.52 -11.71 -13.69
CA PHE A 273 13.13 -11.30 -12.33
C PHE A 273 13.26 -12.49 -11.37
N GLY A 274 12.73 -13.66 -11.75
CA GLY A 274 12.92 -14.92 -11.04
C GLY A 274 12.37 -14.96 -9.61
N GLN A 275 11.29 -14.20 -9.32
CA GLN A 275 10.74 -14.03 -7.97
C GLN A 275 10.28 -15.33 -7.27
N PHE A 276 10.09 -16.42 -8.02
CA PHE A 276 9.70 -17.74 -7.51
C PHE A 276 10.87 -18.69 -7.28
N HIS A 277 12.09 -18.29 -7.67
CA HIS A 277 13.27 -19.13 -7.56
C HIS A 277 13.67 -19.32 -6.08
N GLU A 278 14.18 -20.51 -5.76
CA GLU A 278 14.67 -20.89 -4.43
C GLU A 278 15.56 -19.80 -3.78
N GLY A 279 15.29 -19.43 -2.53
CA GLY A 279 16.07 -18.46 -1.77
C GLY A 279 15.72 -16.98 -2.04
N ILE A 280 14.81 -16.69 -2.98
CA ILE A 280 14.43 -15.32 -3.35
C ILE A 280 13.33 -14.76 -2.45
N LEU A 281 12.33 -15.56 -2.05
CA LEU A 281 11.30 -15.11 -1.11
C LEU A 281 11.92 -14.81 0.27
N GLU A 282 12.83 -15.66 0.70
CA GLU A 282 13.62 -15.51 1.91
C GLU A 282 14.48 -14.24 1.85
N ALA A 283 15.13 -13.97 0.70
CA ALA A 283 15.88 -12.72 0.50
C ALA A 283 14.96 -11.47 0.51
N CYS A 284 13.74 -11.56 -0.03
CA CYS A 284 12.78 -10.46 -0.02
C CYS A 284 12.24 -10.17 1.39
N LEU A 285 11.96 -11.22 2.18
CA LEU A 285 11.57 -11.07 3.59
C LEU A 285 12.73 -10.54 4.44
N PHE A 286 13.96 -10.99 4.18
CA PHE A 286 15.18 -10.51 4.83
C PHE A 286 15.46 -9.02 4.55
N ILE A 287 15.15 -8.52 3.35
CA ILE A 287 15.21 -7.08 3.02
C ILE A 287 14.26 -6.27 3.91
N LEU A 288 13.05 -6.79 4.20
CA LEU A 288 12.12 -6.14 5.12
C LEU A 288 12.58 -6.24 6.59
N GLU A 289 13.18 -7.37 6.99
CA GLU A 289 13.76 -7.58 8.34
C GLU A 289 14.97 -6.67 8.61
N LYS A 290 15.79 -6.37 7.59
CA LYS A 290 16.95 -5.47 7.69
C LYS A 290 16.59 -3.99 7.76
N SER A 291 15.37 -3.62 7.39
CA SER A 291 14.91 -2.23 7.43
C SER A 291 14.47 -1.80 8.84
N ASP A 292 14.53 -0.50 9.13
CA ASP A 292 13.98 0.09 10.36
C ASP A 292 12.43 0.08 10.42
N MET A 293 11.73 -0.52 9.44
CA MET A 293 10.27 -0.59 9.44
C MET A 293 9.77 -1.63 10.47
N PRO A 294 8.97 -1.22 11.47
CA PRO A 294 8.36 -2.18 12.39
C PRO A 294 7.38 -3.09 11.63
N PRO A 295 7.29 -4.40 11.94
CA PRO A 295 6.45 -5.35 11.19
C PRO A 295 4.97 -4.96 11.07
N SER A 296 4.43 -4.16 12.00
CA SER A 296 3.07 -3.59 11.87
C SER A 296 2.87 -2.66 10.66
N GLY A 297 3.95 -2.13 10.07
CA GLY A 297 3.92 -1.34 8.84
C GLY A 297 3.91 -2.17 7.56
N GLN A 298 4.30 -3.46 7.63
CA GLN A 298 4.40 -4.36 6.47
C GLN A 298 3.01 -4.78 5.93
N GLY A 299 1.91 -4.36 6.55
CA GLY A 299 0.54 -4.50 6.02
C GLY A 299 0.11 -3.38 5.06
N ASP A 300 0.94 -2.37 4.82
CA ASP A 300 0.63 -1.23 3.95
C ASP A 300 1.60 -1.19 2.75
N PRO A 301 1.12 -1.31 1.50
CA PRO A 301 2.00 -1.33 0.33
C PRO A 301 2.71 0.01 0.11
N VAL A 302 2.18 1.14 0.60
CA VAL A 302 2.85 2.45 0.53
C VAL A 302 4.14 2.44 1.35
N ASN A 303 4.09 1.88 2.56
CA ASN A 303 5.25 1.75 3.43
C ASN A 303 6.24 0.71 2.89
N VAL A 304 5.74 -0.47 2.46
CA VAL A 304 6.59 -1.53 1.90
C VAL A 304 7.34 -1.07 0.65
N VAL A 305 6.67 -0.43 -0.31
CA VAL A 305 7.31 0.09 -1.53
C VAL A 305 8.34 1.17 -1.19
N ARG A 306 8.01 2.10 -0.28
CA ARG A 306 8.94 3.17 0.13
C ARG A 306 10.18 2.62 0.85
N VAL A 307 10.04 1.55 1.62
CA VAL A 307 11.19 0.85 2.26
C VAL A 307 12.02 0.07 1.24
N VAL A 308 11.38 -0.65 0.31
CA VAL A 308 12.10 -1.31 -0.79
C VAL A 308 12.92 -0.30 -1.59
N SER A 309 12.41 0.92 -1.81
CA SER A 309 13.14 1.94 -2.57
C SER A 309 14.45 2.45 -1.93
N SER A 310 14.58 2.47 -0.59
CA SER A 310 15.91 2.67 0.04
C SER A 310 16.70 1.36 0.09
N MET A 311 16.11 0.29 0.63
CA MET A 311 16.80 -0.98 0.88
C MET A 311 17.35 -1.70 -0.37
N ILE A 312 16.94 -1.32 -1.59
CA ILE A 312 17.54 -1.83 -2.83
C ILE A 312 18.88 -1.17 -3.16
N ASN A 313 19.14 0.06 -2.70
CA ASN A 313 20.43 0.73 -2.88
C ASN A 313 21.28 0.70 -1.59
N ALA A 314 22.60 0.74 -1.73
CA ALA A 314 23.53 0.56 -0.62
C ALA A 314 23.79 1.84 0.20
N GLN A 315 23.28 2.99 -0.24
CA GLN A 315 23.43 4.25 0.46
C GLN A 315 22.56 4.25 1.72
N ASP A 316 23.05 4.89 2.77
CA ASP A 316 22.46 4.98 4.12
C ASP A 316 22.32 3.61 4.84
N ASP A 317 21.51 2.70 4.30
CA ASP A 317 20.94 1.52 4.98
C ASP A 317 21.75 0.20 4.79
N LEU A 318 22.85 0.21 4.02
CA LEU A 318 23.55 -1.01 3.55
C LEU A 318 22.64 -1.98 2.77
N GLY A 319 21.76 -1.44 1.92
CA GLY A 319 20.88 -2.18 1.03
C GLY A 319 21.58 -2.95 -0.10
N VAL A 320 20.77 -3.52 -1.01
CA VAL A 320 21.17 -4.64 -1.87
C VAL A 320 22.32 -4.33 -2.84
N LEU A 321 22.32 -3.17 -3.51
CA LEU A 321 23.23 -2.86 -4.62
C LEU A 321 24.04 -1.58 -4.41
N VAL A 322 25.35 -1.65 -4.66
CA VAL A 322 26.23 -0.47 -4.72
C VAL A 322 26.16 0.16 -6.11
N GLY A 323 25.84 1.45 -6.21
CA GLY A 323 25.84 2.18 -7.47
C GLY A 323 27.26 2.54 -7.94
N ASN A 324 27.56 2.38 -9.24
CA ASN A 324 28.84 2.81 -9.82
C ASN A 324 28.69 3.14 -11.32
N TRP A 325 29.14 4.34 -11.71
CA TRP A 325 29.13 4.87 -13.08
C TRP A 325 30.53 5.26 -13.60
N SER A 326 31.59 5.00 -12.83
CA SER A 326 32.97 5.44 -13.14
C SER A 326 33.59 4.78 -14.38
N GLY A 327 33.05 3.64 -14.81
CA GLY A 327 33.63 2.79 -15.87
C GLY A 327 34.64 1.76 -15.37
N ASP A 328 35.18 1.91 -14.15
CA ASP A 328 35.94 0.86 -13.47
C ASP A 328 35.00 0.02 -12.59
N TYR A 329 35.09 -1.30 -12.75
CA TYR A 329 34.32 -2.30 -12.01
C TYR A 329 35.22 -3.47 -11.56
N SER A 330 36.53 -3.26 -11.49
CA SER A 330 37.55 -4.31 -11.36
C SER A 330 37.52 -5.10 -10.04
N ASP A 331 36.84 -4.58 -9.02
CA ASP A 331 36.59 -5.23 -7.72
C ASP A 331 35.16 -5.78 -7.56
N GLY A 332 34.32 -5.67 -8.60
CA GLY A 332 32.91 -6.08 -8.58
C GLY A 332 32.44 -6.74 -9.88
N VAL A 333 31.12 -6.73 -10.09
CA VAL A 333 30.49 -7.14 -11.36
C VAL A 333 30.04 -5.87 -12.09
N SER A 334 30.37 -5.75 -13.38
CA SER A 334 29.92 -4.61 -14.19
C SER A 334 28.39 -4.58 -14.30
N PRO A 335 27.72 -3.43 -14.09
CA PRO A 335 26.26 -3.30 -14.19
C PRO A 335 25.67 -3.78 -15.52
N ALA A 336 26.47 -3.74 -16.60
CA ALA A 336 26.07 -4.18 -17.92
C ALA A 336 26.10 -5.70 -18.11
N ALA A 337 26.78 -6.46 -17.24
CA ALA A 337 26.85 -7.92 -17.30
C ALA A 337 25.61 -8.61 -16.71
N TRP A 338 24.86 -7.95 -15.82
CA TRP A 338 23.67 -8.52 -15.22
C TRP A 338 22.53 -8.72 -16.23
N SER A 339 21.82 -9.83 -16.07
CA SER A 339 20.60 -10.20 -16.81
C SER A 339 19.53 -10.83 -15.90
N SER A 340 19.75 -10.83 -14.59
CA SER A 340 18.92 -11.52 -13.61
C SER A 340 19.06 -10.89 -12.23
N SER A 341 17.96 -10.79 -11.50
CA SER A 341 17.95 -10.38 -10.08
C SER A 341 18.35 -11.51 -9.13
N VAL A 342 18.25 -12.77 -9.59
CA VAL A 342 18.35 -13.97 -8.76
C VAL A 342 19.72 -14.12 -8.11
N GLU A 343 20.80 -13.85 -8.85
CA GLU A 343 22.17 -13.92 -8.31
C GLU A 343 22.44 -12.80 -7.29
N ILE A 344 21.97 -11.58 -7.60
CA ILE A 344 22.15 -10.39 -6.75
C ILE A 344 21.49 -10.61 -5.38
N LEU A 345 20.21 -11.00 -5.36
CA LEU A 345 19.45 -11.22 -4.13
C LEU A 345 19.99 -12.41 -3.32
N ARG A 346 20.34 -13.53 -3.98
CA ARG A 346 20.99 -14.67 -3.31
C ARG A 346 22.34 -14.29 -2.72
N LYS A 347 23.15 -13.48 -3.41
CA LYS A 347 24.45 -13.01 -2.91
C LYS A 347 24.28 -12.10 -1.69
N TYR A 348 23.37 -11.12 -1.73
CA TYR A 348 23.08 -10.24 -0.59
C TYR A 348 22.59 -11.02 0.64
N HIS A 349 21.64 -11.95 0.46
CA HIS A 349 21.10 -12.74 1.56
C HIS A 349 22.16 -13.70 2.15
N SER A 350 22.90 -14.43 1.31
CA SER A 350 23.94 -15.38 1.75
C SER A 350 25.15 -14.71 2.42
N THR A 351 25.39 -13.41 2.18
CA THR A 351 26.41 -12.61 2.88
C THR A 351 25.85 -11.84 4.08
N ASN A 352 24.66 -12.21 4.59
CA ASN A 352 23.97 -11.57 5.72
C ASN A 352 23.73 -10.05 5.53
N GLY A 353 23.44 -9.65 4.29
CA GLY A 353 23.19 -8.26 3.92
C GLY A 353 24.46 -7.47 3.65
N THR A 354 25.47 -8.08 3.02
CA THR A 354 26.61 -7.32 2.49
C THR A 354 26.25 -6.82 1.07
N PRO A 355 26.28 -5.50 0.80
CA PRO A 355 25.93 -4.93 -0.50
C PRO A 355 26.66 -5.55 -1.70
N VAL A 356 25.99 -5.61 -2.84
CA VAL A 356 26.50 -6.22 -4.08
C VAL A 356 27.01 -5.16 -5.05
N SER A 357 28.30 -5.20 -5.34
CA SER A 357 28.95 -4.39 -6.39
C SER A 357 28.78 -5.03 -7.79
N TYR A 358 28.25 -4.37 -8.82
CA TYR A 358 27.65 -3.03 -8.87
C TYR A 358 26.33 -2.98 -9.64
N GLY A 359 25.53 -1.94 -9.39
CA GLY A 359 24.30 -1.60 -10.09
C GLY A 359 24.32 -0.23 -10.78
N GLN A 360 23.35 -0.05 -11.69
CA GLN A 360 22.89 1.22 -12.30
C GLN A 360 21.35 1.11 -12.46
N CYS A 361 20.66 2.15 -12.91
CA CYS A 361 19.18 2.26 -12.91
C CYS A 361 18.43 0.99 -13.38
N TRP A 362 18.80 0.39 -14.52
CA TRP A 362 18.15 -0.84 -14.99
C TRP A 362 18.36 -2.06 -14.07
N VAL A 363 19.47 -2.10 -13.32
CA VAL A 363 19.77 -3.16 -12.33
C VAL A 363 18.94 -2.94 -11.07
N PHE A 364 18.89 -1.70 -10.56
CA PHE A 364 18.03 -1.33 -9.42
C PHE A 364 16.55 -1.61 -9.75
N SER A 365 16.08 -1.20 -10.94
CA SER A 365 14.71 -1.47 -11.41
C SER A 365 14.44 -2.96 -11.60
N GLY A 366 15.40 -3.73 -12.11
CA GLY A 366 15.30 -5.18 -12.23
C GLY A 366 15.10 -5.88 -10.88
N VAL A 367 15.90 -5.53 -9.87
CA VAL A 367 15.78 -6.11 -8.53
C VAL A 367 14.53 -5.60 -7.79
N THR A 368 14.18 -4.31 -7.94
CA THR A 368 12.95 -3.75 -7.35
C THR A 368 11.70 -4.44 -7.89
N THR A 369 11.59 -4.65 -9.21
CA THR A 369 10.47 -5.43 -9.78
C THR A 369 10.43 -6.85 -9.20
N THR A 370 11.58 -7.51 -9.03
CA THR A 370 11.63 -8.84 -8.40
C THR A 370 11.08 -8.83 -6.97
N VAL A 371 11.55 -7.92 -6.11
CA VAL A 371 11.11 -7.87 -4.70
C VAL A 371 9.62 -7.56 -4.60
N LEU A 372 9.11 -6.58 -5.35
CA LEU A 372 7.69 -6.23 -5.33
C LEU A 372 6.81 -7.39 -5.84
N ARG A 373 7.16 -8.02 -6.97
CA ARG A 373 6.45 -9.22 -7.47
C ARG A 373 6.51 -10.39 -6.49
N CYS A 374 7.65 -10.61 -5.85
CA CYS A 374 7.84 -11.67 -4.86
C CYS A 374 6.93 -11.50 -3.64
N LEU A 375 6.76 -10.27 -3.16
CA LEU A 375 5.87 -9.91 -2.05
C LEU A 375 4.38 -9.89 -2.46
N GLY A 376 4.07 -9.90 -3.77
CA GLY A 376 2.72 -9.89 -4.32
C GLY A 376 2.18 -8.50 -4.70
N ILE A 377 3.03 -7.47 -4.78
CA ILE A 377 2.65 -6.14 -5.29
C ILE A 377 2.85 -6.14 -6.82
N PRO A 378 1.82 -5.84 -7.64
CA PRO A 378 1.98 -5.81 -9.09
C PRO A 378 2.95 -4.70 -9.50
N ALA A 379 3.98 -5.03 -10.28
CA ALA A 379 5.06 -4.11 -10.61
C ALA A 379 5.63 -4.33 -12.01
N ARG A 380 6.15 -3.26 -12.63
CA ARG A 380 6.82 -3.28 -13.95
C ARG A 380 7.98 -2.29 -13.98
N SER A 381 9.06 -2.62 -14.70
CA SER A 381 10.11 -1.66 -15.04
C SER A 381 9.60 -0.64 -16.06
N VAL A 382 10.01 0.62 -15.91
CA VAL A 382 9.66 1.72 -16.82
C VAL A 382 10.93 2.44 -17.24
N THR A 383 11.15 2.59 -18.55
CA THR A 383 12.27 3.34 -19.13
C THR A 383 11.77 4.69 -19.63
N ASN A 384 12.38 5.79 -19.21
CA ASN A 384 12.18 7.13 -19.77
C ASN A 384 13.36 7.51 -20.68
N PHE A 385 13.13 8.19 -21.81
CA PHE A 385 14.20 8.69 -22.69
C PHE A 385 14.28 10.21 -22.64
N GLN A 386 15.50 10.76 -22.66
CA GLN A 386 15.76 12.13 -22.23
C GLN A 386 15.17 12.38 -20.83
N SER A 387 15.60 11.60 -19.83
CA SER A 387 15.14 11.78 -18.45
C SER A 387 15.90 12.95 -17.83
N ALA A 388 15.19 13.97 -17.36
CA ALA A 388 15.85 15.02 -16.58
C ALA A 388 16.34 14.47 -15.23
N HIS A 389 17.35 15.12 -14.67
CA HIS A 389 17.75 15.00 -13.27
C HIS A 389 17.87 16.41 -12.71
N ASP A 390 16.78 16.88 -12.09
CA ASP A 390 16.64 18.18 -11.42
C ASP A 390 17.25 18.08 -10.02
N THR A 391 18.28 18.89 -9.76
CA THR A 391 19.07 18.87 -8.52
C THR A 391 18.64 19.92 -7.49
N ASP A 392 17.68 20.79 -7.80
CA ASP A 392 17.20 21.87 -6.90
C ASP A 392 15.68 21.99 -6.75
N VAL A 393 14.93 21.02 -7.28
CA VAL A 393 13.46 20.90 -7.26
C VAL A 393 12.78 22.12 -7.89
N SER A 394 13.42 22.70 -8.92
CA SER A 394 12.88 23.85 -9.66
C SER A 394 11.82 23.47 -10.69
N LEU A 395 11.74 22.18 -11.04
CA LEU A 395 10.87 21.64 -12.11
C LEU A 395 11.27 22.19 -13.49
N THR A 396 12.56 22.51 -13.61
CA THR A 396 13.26 23.00 -14.80
C THR A 396 14.63 22.33 -14.87
N THR A 397 15.29 22.41 -16.01
CA THR A 397 16.66 21.90 -16.19
C THR A 397 17.51 23.06 -16.68
N ASP A 398 18.28 23.67 -15.79
CA ASP A 398 19.00 24.91 -16.09
C ASP A 398 20.34 24.63 -16.79
N VAL A 399 20.71 25.48 -17.75
CA VAL A 399 22.04 25.50 -18.36
C VAL A 399 22.57 26.93 -18.39
N TYR A 400 23.63 27.17 -17.62
CA TYR A 400 24.32 28.43 -17.45
C TYR A 400 25.54 28.55 -18.37
N PHE A 401 25.63 29.70 -19.03
CA PHE A 401 26.73 30.13 -19.91
C PHE A 401 27.32 31.44 -19.42
N ASP A 402 28.59 31.69 -19.73
CA ASP A 402 29.25 32.95 -19.43
C ASP A 402 28.98 34.06 -20.46
N VAL A 403 29.74 35.15 -20.38
CA VAL A 403 29.60 36.32 -21.26
C VAL A 403 29.98 36.02 -22.71
N ASP A 404 30.81 35.00 -22.95
CA ASP A 404 31.33 34.59 -24.27
C ASP A 404 30.59 33.35 -24.83
N MET A 405 29.53 32.90 -24.16
CA MET A 405 28.71 31.70 -24.46
C MET A 405 29.40 30.36 -24.22
N GLU A 406 30.42 30.29 -23.35
CA GLU A 406 30.98 29.02 -22.89
C GLU A 406 30.22 28.48 -21.65
N PRO A 407 30.04 27.16 -21.48
CA PRO A 407 29.32 26.59 -20.34
C PRO A 407 30.01 26.83 -18.99
N ILE A 408 29.23 27.11 -17.94
CA ILE A 408 29.74 27.26 -16.57
C ILE A 408 29.58 25.94 -15.79
N ASP A 409 30.56 25.04 -15.91
CA ASP A 409 30.53 23.68 -15.31
C ASP A 409 30.01 23.64 -13.85
N HIS A 410 30.45 24.57 -12.99
CA HIS A 410 30.10 24.58 -11.56
C HIS A 410 28.69 25.11 -11.24
N LEU A 411 27.93 25.53 -12.26
CA LEU A 411 26.51 25.88 -12.15
C LEU A 411 25.60 24.87 -12.89
N ASN A 412 26.19 23.98 -13.68
CA ASN A 412 25.48 23.00 -14.53
C ASN A 412 25.46 21.62 -13.85
N SER A 413 24.84 21.53 -12.67
CA SER A 413 24.65 20.27 -11.92
C SER A 413 23.51 19.40 -12.47
N ASP A 414 22.48 20.03 -13.03
CA ASP A 414 21.38 19.33 -13.68
C ASP A 414 21.89 18.59 -14.94
N SER A 415 21.29 17.44 -15.24
CA SER A 415 21.64 16.66 -16.42
C SER A 415 20.42 16.03 -17.09
N VAL A 416 20.55 15.70 -18.37
CA VAL A 416 19.54 14.93 -19.11
C VAL A 416 20.16 13.60 -19.49
N TRP A 417 19.65 12.52 -18.90
CA TRP A 417 20.08 11.16 -19.15
C TRP A 417 19.46 10.66 -20.47
N ASN A 418 20.29 10.08 -21.36
CA ASN A 418 19.83 9.48 -22.63
C ASN A 418 18.61 8.55 -22.42
N PHE A 419 18.67 7.76 -21.34
CA PHE A 419 17.53 7.09 -20.74
C PHE A 419 17.76 6.91 -19.23
N HIS A 420 16.66 6.81 -18.47
CA HIS A 420 16.64 6.36 -17.07
C HIS A 420 15.63 5.21 -16.92
N VAL A 421 15.72 4.43 -15.84
CA VAL A 421 14.84 3.27 -15.58
C VAL A 421 14.45 3.19 -14.11
N TRP A 422 13.15 3.31 -13.83
CA TRP A 422 12.53 3.17 -12.52
C TRP A 422 11.48 2.03 -12.52
N ASN A 423 10.55 2.04 -11.56
CA ASN A 423 9.47 1.06 -11.47
C ASN A 423 8.09 1.74 -11.36
N ASP A 424 7.12 1.20 -12.08
CA ASP A 424 5.70 1.41 -11.82
C ASP A 424 5.22 0.27 -10.89
N CYS A 425 4.49 0.60 -9.82
CA CYS A 425 3.84 -0.38 -8.93
C CYS A 425 2.37 -0.02 -8.69
N TRP A 426 1.50 -1.03 -8.57
CA TRP A 426 0.05 -0.82 -8.52
C TRP A 426 -0.49 -0.87 -7.09
N MET A 427 -1.14 0.21 -6.65
CA MET A 427 -1.86 0.25 -5.37
C MET A 427 -2.92 1.36 -5.31
N ALA A 428 -3.93 1.17 -4.45
CA ALA A 428 -4.77 2.24 -3.93
C ALA A 428 -3.97 3.20 -3.05
N ARG A 429 -4.39 4.46 -2.99
CA ARG A 429 -3.75 5.53 -2.20
C ARG A 429 -4.75 6.18 -1.23
N PRO A 430 -5.18 5.49 -0.16
CA PRO A 430 -6.11 6.03 0.83
C PRO A 430 -5.50 7.18 1.67
N ASP A 431 -4.19 7.40 1.54
CA ASP A 431 -3.44 8.51 2.12
C ASP A 431 -3.43 9.79 1.25
N LEU A 432 -4.08 9.74 0.08
CA LEU A 432 -4.22 10.84 -0.90
C LEU A 432 -5.71 11.08 -1.23
N PRO A 433 -6.04 12.21 -1.91
CA PRO A 433 -7.37 12.38 -2.50
C PRO A 433 -7.71 11.26 -3.50
N PRO A 434 -8.98 10.82 -3.61
CA PRO A 434 -9.42 9.84 -4.61
C PRO A 434 -9.00 10.22 -6.04
N GLY A 435 -8.77 9.21 -6.87
CA GLY A 435 -8.21 9.34 -8.22
C GLY A 435 -6.69 9.16 -8.29
N ASN A 436 -5.98 9.21 -7.17
CA ASN A 436 -4.51 9.07 -7.12
C ASN A 436 -4.02 7.61 -6.91
N GLY A 437 -4.92 6.64 -6.77
CA GLY A 437 -4.59 5.22 -6.83
C GLY A 437 -4.30 4.72 -8.26
N GLY A 438 -3.77 3.51 -8.36
CA GLY A 438 -3.34 2.87 -9.61
C GLY A 438 -1.80 2.80 -9.66
N TRP A 439 -1.22 3.01 -10.85
CA TRP A 439 0.23 3.06 -11.01
C TRP A 439 0.87 4.19 -10.20
N GLN A 440 1.86 3.82 -9.39
CA GLN A 440 2.74 4.71 -8.66
C GLN A 440 4.17 4.52 -9.15
N ALA A 441 4.84 5.61 -9.51
CA ALA A 441 6.26 5.61 -9.80
C ALA A 441 7.06 5.48 -8.49
N VAL A 442 8.06 4.62 -8.51
CA VAL A 442 9.04 4.44 -7.43
C VAL A 442 10.41 4.22 -8.07
N ASP A 443 11.42 4.97 -7.64
CA ASP A 443 12.81 4.80 -8.07
C ASP A 443 13.68 4.43 -6.88
N SER A 444 14.44 3.36 -7.08
CA SER A 444 15.39 2.81 -6.12
C SER A 444 16.85 3.17 -6.49
N THR A 445 17.04 3.94 -7.56
CA THR A 445 18.34 4.51 -7.93
C THR A 445 18.67 5.65 -6.96
N PRO A 446 19.86 5.68 -6.34
CA PRO A 446 20.24 6.77 -5.45
C PRO A 446 20.54 8.04 -6.26
N GLN A 447 19.48 8.80 -6.52
CA GLN A 447 19.50 10.10 -7.20
C GLN A 447 19.51 11.22 -6.15
N GLU A 448 18.35 11.55 -5.58
CA GLU A 448 18.19 12.56 -4.51
C GLU A 448 17.67 11.97 -3.19
N THR A 449 17.79 12.73 -2.09
CA THR A 449 17.38 12.27 -0.76
C THR A 449 15.95 12.68 -0.38
N SER A 450 15.05 11.72 -0.22
CA SER A 450 13.70 11.97 0.30
C SER A 450 13.68 11.85 1.82
N GLN A 451 13.60 13.02 2.49
CA GLN A 451 13.63 13.16 3.96
C GLN A 451 14.94 12.67 4.59
N GLY A 452 16.07 12.86 3.90
CA GLY A 452 17.41 12.50 4.38
C GLY A 452 17.78 11.02 4.21
N THR A 453 17.12 10.32 3.28
CA THR A 453 17.47 8.94 2.85
C THR A 453 17.42 8.88 1.33
N PHE A 454 18.35 8.17 0.67
CA PHE A 454 18.30 7.94 -0.79
C PHE A 454 17.17 6.98 -1.18
N ARG A 455 16.04 7.56 -1.63
CA ARG A 455 14.81 6.85 -2.05
C ARG A 455 13.86 7.81 -2.78
N CYS A 456 13.04 7.30 -3.70
CA CYS A 456 12.01 8.10 -4.35
C CYS A 456 10.68 7.33 -4.49
N GLY A 457 9.58 7.94 -3.99
CA GLY A 457 8.21 7.48 -4.16
C GLY A 457 7.60 6.76 -2.93
N PRO A 458 6.41 6.15 -3.07
CA PRO A 458 5.59 6.09 -4.29
C PRO A 458 4.93 7.44 -4.66
N ALA A 459 5.18 7.90 -5.88
CA ALA A 459 4.57 9.07 -6.52
C ALA A 459 3.41 8.63 -7.41
N SER A 460 2.23 9.24 -7.30
CA SER A 460 1.09 8.85 -8.14
C SER A 460 1.29 9.30 -9.59
N VAL A 461 1.21 8.39 -10.56
CA VAL A 461 1.34 8.74 -11.99
C VAL A 461 0.24 9.71 -12.44
N ASN A 462 -0.95 9.64 -11.82
CA ASN A 462 -2.02 10.60 -12.07
C ASN A 462 -1.70 12.01 -11.50
N ALA A 463 -1.03 12.09 -10.35
CA ALA A 463 -0.57 13.36 -9.79
C ALA A 463 0.56 13.98 -10.62
N ILE A 464 1.54 13.17 -11.04
CA ILE A 464 2.62 13.58 -11.96
C ILE A 464 2.00 14.15 -13.24
N ARG A 465 1.12 13.39 -13.90
CA ARG A 465 0.43 13.81 -15.13
C ARG A 465 -0.28 15.15 -14.99
N SER A 466 -0.89 15.40 -13.83
CA SER A 466 -1.74 16.56 -13.57
C SER A 466 -0.98 17.76 -12.97
N GLY A 467 0.34 17.66 -12.78
CA GLY A 467 1.14 18.71 -12.12
C GLY A 467 0.86 18.87 -10.62
N GLN A 468 0.20 17.90 -9.97
CA GLN A 468 -0.19 17.96 -8.56
C GLN A 468 0.97 17.59 -7.62
N VAL A 469 2.13 18.23 -7.83
CA VAL A 469 3.40 17.86 -7.19
C VAL A 469 3.45 18.08 -5.67
N TYR A 470 2.49 18.82 -5.11
CA TYR A 470 2.29 18.94 -3.66
C TYR A 470 1.77 17.66 -3.00
N LEU A 471 1.38 16.63 -3.77
CA LEU A 471 0.98 15.32 -3.26
C LEU A 471 2.19 14.42 -2.99
N LYS A 472 2.12 13.62 -1.91
CA LYS A 472 3.20 12.71 -1.50
C LYS A 472 3.14 11.36 -2.24
N HIS A 473 4.24 10.67 -2.46
CA HIS A 473 5.62 10.99 -2.09
C HIS A 473 6.43 11.41 -3.32
N ASP A 474 7.35 12.36 -3.14
CA ASP A 474 8.43 12.69 -4.11
C ASP A 474 7.98 13.07 -5.54
N THR A 475 6.69 13.36 -5.71
CA THR A 475 6.05 13.78 -6.96
C THR A 475 6.70 14.99 -7.66
N PRO A 476 7.31 16.00 -6.98
CA PRO A 476 8.06 17.06 -7.67
C PRO A 476 9.25 16.52 -8.47
N PHE A 477 10.03 15.62 -7.87
CA PHE A 477 11.20 15.04 -8.51
C PHE A 477 10.81 14.24 -9.76
N VAL A 478 9.90 13.28 -9.62
CA VAL A 478 9.46 12.44 -10.76
C VAL A 478 8.70 13.28 -11.81
N PHE A 479 8.10 14.41 -11.43
CA PHE A 479 7.56 15.37 -12.41
C PHE A 479 8.66 15.99 -13.26
N ALA A 480 9.74 16.47 -12.65
CA ALA A 480 10.87 17.05 -13.37
C ALA A 480 11.46 16.05 -14.38
N GLU A 481 11.66 14.79 -13.97
CA GLU A 481 12.21 13.71 -14.83
C GLU A 481 11.48 13.56 -16.19
N VAL A 482 10.18 13.89 -16.26
CA VAL A 482 9.34 13.75 -17.47
C VAL A 482 8.81 15.05 -18.07
N ASN A 483 8.82 16.18 -17.36
CA ASN A 483 8.14 17.43 -17.75
C ASN A 483 8.96 18.72 -17.58
N SER A 484 10.24 18.69 -17.18
CA SER A 484 11.03 19.93 -17.05
C SER A 484 11.21 20.68 -18.38
N ASP A 485 10.93 21.99 -18.42
CA ASP A 485 11.46 22.83 -19.52
C ASP A 485 12.97 22.98 -19.29
N LYS A 486 13.76 22.84 -20.36
CA LYS A 486 15.19 23.11 -20.30
C LYS A 486 15.45 24.59 -20.55
N ILE A 487 16.01 25.29 -19.57
CA ILE A 487 16.16 26.75 -19.58
C ILE A 487 17.63 27.14 -19.77
N TYR A 488 17.89 28.08 -20.66
CA TYR A 488 19.25 28.53 -20.98
C TYR A 488 19.46 29.95 -20.45
N TRP A 489 20.49 30.12 -19.62
CA TRP A 489 20.83 31.37 -18.94
C TRP A 489 22.21 31.86 -19.37
N GLN A 490 22.31 33.11 -19.81
CA GLN A 490 23.61 33.74 -20.10
C GLN A 490 23.98 34.73 -19.00
N ARG A 491 25.25 34.73 -18.60
CA ARG A 491 25.79 35.70 -17.65
C ARG A 491 25.94 37.09 -18.30
N ASN A 492 25.39 38.09 -17.64
CA ASN A 492 25.53 39.50 -18.01
C ASN A 492 26.89 40.07 -17.55
N LEU A 493 27.32 41.18 -18.15
CA LEU A 493 28.58 41.87 -17.81
C LEU A 493 28.64 42.42 -16.37
N ASP A 494 27.50 42.60 -15.71
CA ASP A 494 27.41 42.98 -14.29
C ASP A 494 27.46 41.79 -13.32
N GLY A 495 27.52 40.56 -13.87
CA GLY A 495 27.57 39.31 -13.12
C GLY A 495 26.21 38.66 -12.82
N THR A 496 25.09 39.31 -13.17
CA THR A 496 23.74 38.72 -13.12
C THR A 496 23.51 37.72 -14.27
N PHE A 497 22.33 37.11 -14.36
CA PHE A 497 21.96 36.19 -15.45
C PHE A 497 20.67 36.61 -16.15
N SER A 498 20.61 36.39 -17.47
CA SER A 498 19.43 36.60 -18.32
C SER A 498 19.01 35.28 -18.94
N GLN A 499 17.71 34.98 -18.97
CA GLN A 499 17.19 33.87 -19.77
C GLN A 499 17.34 34.20 -21.25
N ILE A 500 18.01 33.34 -22.01
CA ILE A 500 18.23 33.50 -23.46
C ILE A 500 17.45 32.50 -24.31
N HIS A 501 17.11 31.32 -23.77
CA HIS A 501 16.32 30.31 -24.48
C HIS A 501 15.54 29.38 -23.52
N SER A 502 14.58 28.65 -24.06
CA SER A 502 13.76 27.66 -23.35
C SER A 502 13.31 26.57 -24.34
N GLU A 503 13.70 25.32 -24.09
CA GLU A 503 13.23 24.15 -24.83
C GLU A 503 12.16 23.42 -24.03
N LYS A 504 10.90 23.62 -24.43
CA LYS A 504 9.71 23.14 -23.71
C LYS A 504 9.36 21.66 -23.93
N LYS A 505 10.20 20.96 -24.70
CA LYS A 505 9.93 19.64 -25.30
C LYS A 505 11.20 18.78 -25.35
N ALA A 506 12.07 18.94 -24.36
CA ALA A 506 13.43 18.38 -24.37
C ALA A 506 13.56 17.04 -23.61
N VAL A 507 12.55 16.66 -22.82
CA VAL A 507 12.62 15.57 -21.83
C VAL A 507 11.37 14.70 -21.85
N GLY A 508 11.42 13.52 -21.24
CA GLY A 508 10.23 12.69 -20.96
C GLY A 508 9.67 11.92 -22.17
N HIS A 509 10.52 11.49 -23.10
CA HIS A 509 10.09 10.92 -24.37
C HIS A 509 9.98 9.39 -24.35
N CYS A 510 9.03 8.86 -25.14
CA CYS A 510 8.85 7.42 -25.40
C CYS A 510 8.92 6.54 -24.14
N ILE A 511 8.28 6.98 -23.04
CA ILE A 511 8.29 6.29 -21.75
C ILE A 511 7.72 4.89 -21.96
N SER A 512 8.54 3.87 -21.73
CA SER A 512 8.35 2.51 -22.25
C SER A 512 8.29 1.46 -21.17
N THR A 513 7.39 0.49 -21.32
CA THR A 513 7.37 -0.73 -20.52
C THR A 513 7.07 -1.95 -21.41
N LYS A 514 7.18 -3.16 -20.86
CA LYS A 514 6.84 -4.39 -21.58
C LYS A 514 5.32 -4.49 -21.73
N ALA A 515 4.85 -4.86 -22.92
CA ALA A 515 3.43 -5.10 -23.16
C ALA A 515 2.92 -6.36 -22.43
N VAL A 516 1.65 -6.32 -22.03
CA VAL A 516 0.95 -7.44 -21.41
C VAL A 516 0.92 -8.63 -22.38
N GLY A 517 1.24 -9.83 -21.90
CA GLY A 517 1.19 -11.07 -22.67
C GLY A 517 2.16 -11.17 -23.87
N SER A 518 3.07 -10.21 -24.06
CA SER A 518 3.98 -10.19 -25.23
C SER A 518 5.33 -9.55 -24.92
N ASP A 519 6.33 -9.75 -25.79
CA ASP A 519 7.68 -9.17 -25.66
C ASP A 519 7.80 -7.75 -26.28
N GLU A 520 6.70 -7.21 -26.81
CA GLU A 520 6.66 -5.93 -27.51
C GLU A 520 6.69 -4.73 -26.55
N ARG A 521 7.06 -3.56 -27.10
CA ARG A 521 7.14 -2.29 -26.36
C ARG A 521 5.77 -1.63 -26.26
N ALA A 522 5.29 -1.43 -25.04
CA ALA A 522 4.16 -0.53 -24.75
C ALA A 522 4.68 0.90 -24.50
N ASP A 523 4.12 1.88 -25.21
CA ASP A 523 4.43 3.31 -25.02
C ASP A 523 3.40 3.96 -24.08
N ILE A 524 3.88 4.41 -22.92
CA ILE A 524 3.09 4.90 -21.79
C ILE A 524 3.41 6.37 -21.44
N THR A 525 4.07 7.15 -22.33
CA THR A 525 4.23 8.61 -22.13
C THR A 525 2.89 9.30 -21.88
N HIS A 526 1.83 8.81 -22.54
CA HIS A 526 0.47 9.31 -22.38
C HIS A 526 -0.18 9.02 -21.01
N LEU A 527 0.47 8.27 -20.11
CA LEU A 527 0.09 8.14 -18.70
C LEU A 527 0.77 9.21 -17.85
N TYR A 528 2.08 9.42 -18.06
CA TYR A 528 2.93 10.34 -17.30
C TYR A 528 2.76 11.81 -17.65
N LYS A 529 2.36 12.15 -18.88
CA LYS A 529 2.08 13.54 -19.29
C LYS A 529 0.96 13.69 -20.31
N HIS A 530 0.57 14.94 -20.52
CA HIS A 530 -0.33 15.36 -21.59
C HIS A 530 0.43 15.49 -22.92
N GLN A 531 -0.28 15.75 -24.02
CA GLN A 531 0.35 15.80 -25.33
C GLN A 531 1.21 17.07 -25.46
N GLU A 532 2.45 16.89 -25.90
CA GLU A 532 3.45 17.94 -26.14
C GLU A 532 2.91 19.17 -26.89
N GLY A 533 2.78 20.31 -26.23
CA GLY A 533 2.22 21.55 -26.75
C GLY A 533 0.69 21.61 -26.79
N SER A 534 0.00 20.80 -26.00
CA SER A 534 -1.42 20.99 -25.68
C SER A 534 -1.58 21.96 -24.51
N GLU A 535 -2.76 22.56 -24.37
CA GLU A 535 -3.03 23.49 -23.27
C GLU A 535 -3.00 22.77 -21.91
N GLU A 536 -3.47 21.51 -21.86
CA GLU A 536 -3.44 20.68 -20.67
C GLU A 536 -2.01 20.34 -20.22
N GLU A 537 -1.06 20.25 -21.15
CA GLU A 537 0.37 20.01 -20.88
C GLU A 537 1.02 21.25 -20.23
N ARG A 538 0.80 22.44 -20.80
CA ARG A 538 1.27 23.69 -20.18
C ARG A 538 0.59 24.00 -18.85
N ILE A 539 -0.69 23.68 -18.70
CA ILE A 539 -1.39 23.76 -17.40
C ILE A 539 -0.74 22.85 -16.36
N ALA A 540 -0.36 21.61 -16.72
CA ALA A 540 0.30 20.70 -15.77
C ALA A 540 1.66 21.25 -15.32
N VAL A 541 2.49 21.74 -16.25
CA VAL A 541 3.79 22.37 -15.93
C VAL A 541 3.61 23.60 -15.04
N GLU A 542 2.73 24.53 -15.39
CA GLU A 542 2.48 25.74 -14.59
C GLU A 542 1.82 25.44 -13.23
N THR A 543 1.01 24.38 -13.13
CA THR A 543 0.47 23.91 -11.85
C THR A 543 1.59 23.37 -10.98
N ALA A 544 2.53 22.61 -11.55
CA ALA A 544 3.66 22.04 -10.83
C ALA A 544 4.62 23.13 -10.32
N SER A 545 5.05 24.05 -11.18
CA SER A 545 6.02 25.10 -10.84
C SER A 545 5.57 26.04 -9.74
N ARG A 546 4.26 26.28 -9.56
CA ARG A 546 3.70 27.01 -8.41
C ARG A 546 4.06 26.41 -7.04
N TYR A 547 4.47 25.14 -7.00
CA TYR A 547 4.89 24.41 -5.79
C TYR A 547 6.37 23.96 -5.84
N GLY A 548 7.12 24.33 -6.89
CA GLY A 548 8.57 24.11 -7.01
C GLY A 548 9.41 25.20 -6.34
N SER A 549 10.73 25.08 -6.39
CA SER A 549 11.66 26.04 -5.77
C SER A 549 11.78 27.38 -6.53
N LYS A 550 11.41 27.43 -7.81
CA LYS A 550 11.48 28.62 -8.69
C LYS A 550 10.10 28.97 -9.31
N PRO A 551 9.09 29.38 -8.51
CA PRO A 551 7.71 29.54 -8.99
C PRO A 551 7.51 30.65 -10.05
N ASP A 552 8.40 31.64 -10.12
CA ASP A 552 8.32 32.77 -11.06
C ASP A 552 9.00 32.53 -12.43
N VAL A 553 9.48 31.30 -12.71
CA VAL A 553 10.08 30.96 -14.04
C VAL A 553 9.02 30.94 -15.15
N TYR A 554 7.77 30.70 -14.78
CA TYR A 554 6.61 30.79 -15.67
C TYR A 554 5.78 32.02 -15.27
N SER A 555 5.06 32.60 -16.22
CA SER A 555 4.36 33.87 -16.01
C SER A 555 3.30 33.78 -14.90
N THR A 556 3.62 34.34 -13.74
CA THR A 556 2.75 34.48 -12.57
C THR A 556 1.40 35.10 -12.99
N PRO A 557 0.25 34.57 -12.55
CA PRO A 557 -1.05 35.09 -12.98
C PRO A 557 -1.24 36.55 -12.56
N MET A 558 -1.69 37.40 -13.48
CA MET A 558 -1.89 38.84 -13.25
C MET A 558 -2.99 39.12 -12.22
N ALA A 559 -3.93 38.19 -12.05
CA ALA A 559 -4.91 38.14 -10.98
C ALA A 559 -5.49 36.71 -10.87
N GLU A 560 -5.85 36.29 -9.66
CA GLU A 560 -6.64 35.07 -9.43
C GLU A 560 -8.09 35.47 -9.14
N ASP A 561 -8.83 35.77 -10.21
CA ASP A 561 -10.15 36.39 -10.15
C ASP A 561 -11.27 35.58 -10.82
N VAL A 562 -10.98 34.37 -11.30
CA VAL A 562 -11.97 33.38 -11.74
C VAL A 562 -11.93 32.15 -10.83
N SER A 563 -13.08 31.57 -10.50
CA SER A 563 -13.17 30.25 -9.86
C SER A 563 -14.04 29.28 -10.67
N VAL A 564 -13.83 27.98 -10.46
CA VAL A 564 -14.61 26.90 -11.08
C VAL A 564 -15.01 25.86 -10.02
N GLU A 565 -16.28 25.50 -10.02
CA GLU A 565 -16.93 24.58 -9.07
C GLU A 565 -17.85 23.63 -9.85
N VAL A 566 -17.99 22.38 -9.42
CA VAL A 566 -18.96 21.43 -9.99
C VAL A 566 -20.08 21.21 -8.98
N LYS A 567 -21.32 21.50 -9.36
CA LYS A 567 -22.52 21.33 -8.53
C LYS A 567 -23.36 20.16 -9.05
N MET A 568 -24.02 19.47 -8.13
CA MET A 568 -25.01 18.43 -8.42
C MET A 568 -26.40 18.96 -8.05
N GLU A 569 -27.36 18.90 -8.97
CA GLU A 569 -28.75 19.23 -8.65
C GLU A 569 -29.41 18.13 -7.80
N GLY A 570 -30.10 18.55 -6.74
CA GLY A 570 -30.94 17.69 -5.90
C GLY A 570 -30.20 16.48 -5.32
N GLU A 571 -30.42 15.31 -5.92
CA GLU A 571 -29.85 14.04 -5.48
C GLU A 571 -28.60 13.60 -6.25
N GLY A 572 -28.26 14.28 -7.35
CA GLY A 572 -27.21 13.90 -8.29
C GLY A 572 -27.66 12.85 -9.34
N PRO A 573 -26.75 12.49 -10.28
CA PRO A 573 -27.02 11.56 -11.38
C PRO A 573 -27.59 10.20 -10.97
N ARG A 574 -28.45 9.64 -11.82
CA ARG A 574 -29.09 8.32 -11.61
C ARG A 574 -28.65 7.29 -12.65
N MET A 575 -28.41 6.07 -12.19
CA MET A 575 -28.00 4.93 -13.01
C MET A 575 -29.08 4.61 -14.05
N GLY A 576 -28.71 4.46 -15.33
CA GLY A 576 -29.64 4.22 -16.44
C GLY A 576 -30.12 5.48 -17.18
N ALA A 577 -29.88 6.66 -16.62
CA ALA A 577 -30.16 7.95 -17.26
C ALA A 577 -28.86 8.66 -17.67
N ASP A 578 -28.95 9.71 -18.49
CA ASP A 578 -27.80 10.56 -18.79
C ASP A 578 -27.37 11.30 -17.51
N ALA A 579 -26.06 11.30 -17.22
CA ALA A 579 -25.54 11.98 -16.04
C ALA A 579 -25.37 13.48 -16.33
N GLN A 580 -25.95 14.31 -15.46
CA GLN A 580 -25.97 15.77 -15.57
C GLN A 580 -25.29 16.39 -14.35
N LEU A 581 -24.40 17.34 -14.59
CA LEU A 581 -23.68 18.12 -13.58
C LEU A 581 -23.62 19.58 -14.03
N SER A 582 -23.68 20.51 -13.09
CA SER A 582 -23.70 21.94 -13.40
C SER A 582 -22.34 22.55 -13.04
N ILE A 583 -21.51 22.84 -14.06
CA ILE A 583 -20.20 23.46 -13.88
C ILE A 583 -20.42 24.97 -13.73
N VAL A 584 -20.14 25.51 -12.55
CA VAL A 584 -20.25 26.94 -12.25
C VAL A 584 -18.89 27.58 -12.39
N VAL A 585 -18.80 28.59 -13.27
CA VAL A 585 -17.60 29.41 -13.47
C VAL A 585 -17.93 30.84 -13.05
N LYS A 586 -17.16 31.41 -12.13
CA LYS A 586 -17.46 32.72 -11.54
C LYS A 586 -16.30 33.69 -11.74
N ASN A 587 -16.58 34.82 -12.39
CA ASN A 587 -15.69 35.96 -12.46
C ASN A 587 -15.95 36.87 -11.23
N MET A 588 -14.89 37.24 -10.52
CA MET A 588 -14.91 38.10 -9.34
C MET A 588 -14.29 39.48 -9.61
N SER A 589 -13.90 39.75 -10.86
CA SER A 589 -13.29 41.01 -11.29
C SER A 589 -14.29 41.98 -11.92
N SER A 590 -13.88 43.26 -11.98
CA SER A 590 -14.57 44.33 -12.71
C SER A 590 -14.32 44.32 -14.23
N GLN A 591 -13.67 43.29 -14.77
CA GLN A 591 -13.30 43.16 -16.18
C GLN A 591 -13.89 41.86 -16.78
N PRO A 592 -14.10 41.77 -18.09
CA PRO A 592 -14.45 40.51 -18.73
C PRO A 592 -13.30 39.50 -18.65
N ARG A 593 -13.65 38.21 -18.70
CA ARG A 593 -12.71 37.07 -18.64
C ARG A 593 -13.12 36.00 -19.64
N ARG A 594 -12.15 35.32 -20.25
CA ARG A 594 -12.38 34.20 -21.18
C ARG A 594 -11.47 33.03 -20.84
N THR A 595 -12.01 31.82 -20.80
CA THR A 595 -11.25 30.59 -20.54
C THR A 595 -11.76 29.46 -21.44
N THR A 596 -10.94 28.45 -21.69
CA THR A 596 -11.41 27.17 -22.23
C THR A 596 -11.25 26.12 -21.15
N LEU A 597 -12.34 25.45 -20.79
CA LEU A 597 -12.34 24.37 -19.82
C LEU A 597 -12.25 23.02 -20.52
N HIS A 598 -11.18 22.30 -20.24
CA HIS A 598 -10.89 20.95 -20.69
C HIS A 598 -11.49 19.98 -19.66
N SER A 599 -12.51 19.23 -20.06
CA SER A 599 -13.17 18.22 -19.23
C SER A 599 -12.68 16.83 -19.59
N GLN A 600 -12.38 16.02 -18.57
CA GLN A 600 -12.17 14.59 -18.69
C GLN A 600 -12.92 13.87 -17.57
N VAL A 601 -13.77 12.89 -17.91
CA VAL A 601 -14.39 12.00 -16.91
C VAL A 601 -13.86 10.58 -17.05
N ALA A 602 -13.56 9.95 -15.92
CA ALA A 602 -13.08 8.58 -15.82
C ALA A 602 -13.89 7.75 -14.82
N VAL A 603 -13.95 6.44 -15.04
CA VAL A 603 -14.48 5.46 -14.08
C VAL A 603 -13.50 5.29 -12.93
N MET A 604 -14.01 5.21 -11.70
CA MET A 604 -13.22 5.02 -10.49
C MET A 604 -13.74 3.82 -9.70
N TYR A 605 -12.85 2.97 -9.21
CA TYR A 605 -13.19 1.93 -8.22
C TYR A 605 -13.44 2.59 -6.85
N TYR A 606 -14.17 1.91 -5.97
CA TYR A 606 -14.39 2.41 -4.60
C TYR A 606 -13.09 2.63 -3.81
N THR A 607 -12.00 1.95 -4.19
CA THR A 607 -10.63 2.12 -3.67
C THR A 607 -9.97 3.45 -4.06
N GLY A 608 -10.62 4.29 -4.88
CA GLY A 608 -10.07 5.55 -5.38
C GLY A 608 -9.08 5.40 -6.55
N VAL A 609 -8.95 4.19 -7.10
CA VAL A 609 -8.17 3.91 -8.32
C VAL A 609 -8.99 4.27 -9.56
N LEU A 610 -8.38 4.89 -10.58
CA LEU A 610 -9.05 5.15 -11.87
C LEU A 610 -8.89 3.95 -12.82
N LYS A 611 -9.95 3.62 -13.57
CA LYS A 611 -9.94 2.62 -14.64
C LYS A 611 -9.63 3.26 -15.99
N ASN A 612 -10.66 3.78 -16.66
CA ASN A 612 -10.58 4.34 -18.02
C ASN A 612 -11.34 5.68 -18.12
N ALA A 613 -10.85 6.56 -19.00
CA ALA A 613 -11.54 7.80 -19.35
C ALA A 613 -12.67 7.55 -20.36
N ILE A 614 -13.90 7.96 -20.03
CA ILE A 614 -15.10 7.75 -20.86
C ILE A 614 -15.24 8.83 -21.94
N LYS A 615 -15.06 10.10 -21.54
CA LYS A 615 -15.31 11.28 -22.38
C LYS A 615 -14.24 12.33 -22.09
N LYS A 616 -13.78 13.01 -23.16
CA LYS A 616 -13.03 14.28 -23.09
C LYS A 616 -13.75 15.35 -23.91
N GLU A 617 -13.69 16.60 -23.48
CA GLU A 617 -14.44 17.72 -24.08
C GLU A 617 -13.73 19.06 -23.82
N GLN A 618 -13.91 20.03 -24.72
CA GLN A 618 -13.40 21.40 -24.55
C GLN A 618 -14.57 22.38 -24.59
N MET A 619 -14.66 23.24 -23.58
CA MET A 619 -15.80 24.14 -23.35
C MET A 619 -15.30 25.60 -23.30
N PRO A 620 -15.46 26.40 -24.36
CA PRO A 620 -15.11 27.82 -24.33
C PRO A 620 -16.10 28.60 -23.47
N VAL A 621 -15.59 29.41 -22.56
CA VAL A 621 -16.38 30.18 -21.58
C VAL A 621 -15.97 31.65 -21.64
N GLU A 622 -16.92 32.51 -22.00
CA GLU A 622 -16.80 33.97 -21.86
C GLU A 622 -17.62 34.44 -20.65
N LEU A 623 -17.06 35.33 -19.84
CA LEU A 623 -17.62 35.86 -18.59
C LEU A 623 -17.58 37.39 -18.60
N LEU A 624 -18.72 38.02 -18.28
CA LEU A 624 -18.84 39.45 -18.02
C LEU A 624 -18.27 39.81 -16.62
N PRO A 625 -17.98 41.11 -16.35
CA PRO A 625 -17.61 41.57 -15.02
C PRO A 625 -18.56 41.10 -13.92
N ASN A 626 -18.03 40.48 -12.86
CA ASN A 626 -18.78 39.90 -11.73
C ASN A 626 -19.83 38.83 -12.09
N GLU A 627 -19.77 38.21 -13.28
CA GLU A 627 -20.72 37.18 -13.71
C GLU A 627 -20.45 35.81 -13.04
N GLU A 628 -21.51 35.14 -12.60
CA GLU A 628 -21.52 33.70 -12.30
C GLU A 628 -22.29 32.98 -13.41
N LYS A 629 -21.64 32.02 -14.06
CA LYS A 629 -22.16 31.35 -15.26
C LYS A 629 -22.16 29.84 -15.08
N THR A 630 -23.33 29.25 -15.22
CA THR A 630 -23.52 27.79 -15.16
C THR A 630 -23.45 27.18 -16.56
N ILE A 631 -22.76 26.05 -16.67
CA ILE A 631 -22.62 25.24 -17.88
C ILE A 631 -23.15 23.85 -17.55
N GLU A 632 -24.22 23.42 -18.23
CA GLU A 632 -24.76 22.07 -18.05
C GLU A 632 -23.87 21.06 -18.78
N TRP A 633 -23.21 20.21 -17.99
CA TRP A 633 -22.35 19.14 -18.46
C TRP A 633 -23.12 17.82 -18.53
N LEU A 634 -23.02 17.14 -19.67
CA LEU A 634 -23.78 15.93 -19.98
C LEU A 634 -22.86 14.76 -20.34
N LEU A 635 -23.06 13.62 -19.66
CA LEU A 635 -22.47 12.33 -19.98
C LEU A 635 -23.59 11.31 -20.29
N PRO A 636 -23.88 11.04 -21.58
CA PRO A 636 -24.98 10.15 -21.96
C PRO A 636 -24.80 8.69 -21.50
N TYR A 637 -25.90 8.03 -21.12
CA TYR A 637 -25.93 6.63 -20.67
C TYR A 637 -25.16 5.70 -21.62
N GLN A 638 -25.34 5.91 -22.93
CA GLN A 638 -24.74 5.08 -23.97
C GLN A 638 -23.21 5.05 -23.93
N GLN A 639 -22.55 6.10 -23.40
CA GLN A 639 -21.09 6.19 -23.30
C GLN A 639 -20.55 5.39 -22.09
N TYR A 640 -21.28 5.38 -20.97
CA TYR A 640 -20.79 4.78 -19.71
C TYR A 640 -21.34 3.37 -19.43
N GLN A 641 -22.48 2.97 -20.01
CA GLN A 641 -23.28 1.76 -19.66
C GLN A 641 -22.54 0.40 -19.58
N ASN A 642 -21.36 0.29 -20.20
CA ASN A 642 -20.52 -0.91 -20.28
C ASN A 642 -19.09 -0.68 -19.73
N GLN A 643 -18.81 0.48 -19.15
CA GLN A 643 -17.49 0.84 -18.59
C GLN A 643 -17.47 0.89 -17.06
N LEU A 644 -18.64 1.02 -16.43
CA LEU A 644 -18.78 1.12 -14.97
C LEU A 644 -18.22 -0.11 -14.24
N VAL A 645 -17.72 0.16 -13.05
CA VAL A 645 -17.37 -0.82 -12.01
C VAL A 645 -18.25 -0.56 -10.78
N ASP A 646 -18.04 -1.31 -9.71
CA ASP A 646 -18.85 -1.27 -8.50
C ASP A 646 -18.91 0.10 -7.83
N GLN A 647 -20.05 0.36 -7.18
CA GLN A 647 -20.50 1.67 -6.70
C GLN A 647 -20.75 2.72 -7.80
N ALA A 648 -20.47 2.40 -9.08
CA ALA A 648 -20.67 3.28 -10.24
C ALA A 648 -20.08 4.69 -10.04
N ALA A 649 -18.90 4.74 -9.44
CA ALA A 649 -18.19 5.97 -9.12
C ALA A 649 -17.41 6.52 -10.33
N LEU A 650 -17.38 7.85 -10.43
CA LEU A 650 -16.89 8.61 -11.57
C LEU A 650 -16.11 9.83 -11.05
N MET A 651 -14.96 10.11 -11.68
CA MET A 651 -14.14 11.29 -11.41
C MET A 651 -14.22 12.24 -12.60
N LEU A 652 -14.76 13.44 -12.41
CA LEU A 652 -14.70 14.55 -13.38
C LEU A 652 -13.50 15.45 -13.04
N THR A 653 -12.51 15.48 -13.93
CA THR A 653 -11.41 16.45 -13.91
C THR A 653 -11.74 17.61 -14.86
N LEU A 654 -11.54 18.83 -14.39
CA LEU A 654 -11.59 20.07 -15.17
C LEU A 654 -10.24 20.78 -15.07
N SER A 655 -9.71 21.24 -16.20
CA SER A 655 -8.58 22.17 -16.24
C SER A 655 -8.85 23.30 -17.24
N GLY A 656 -8.14 24.42 -17.16
CA GLY A 656 -8.25 25.49 -18.16
C GLY A 656 -7.40 26.72 -17.82
N ARG A 657 -7.33 27.69 -18.74
CA ARG A 657 -6.57 28.93 -18.57
C ARG A 657 -7.41 30.16 -18.89
N VAL A 658 -7.43 31.12 -17.96
CA VAL A 658 -8.01 32.45 -18.16
C VAL A 658 -7.08 33.28 -19.05
N SER A 659 -7.58 33.68 -20.22
CA SER A 659 -6.82 34.31 -21.30
C SER A 659 -6.21 35.66 -20.89
N GLU A 660 -6.98 36.48 -20.18
CA GLU A 660 -6.59 37.86 -19.81
C GLU A 660 -5.63 37.93 -18.61
N THR A 661 -5.61 36.91 -17.75
CA THR A 661 -4.81 36.92 -16.51
C THR A 661 -3.74 35.84 -16.43
N GLN A 662 -3.75 34.86 -17.35
CA GLN A 662 -2.95 33.62 -17.25
C GLN A 662 -3.23 32.81 -15.99
N GLN A 663 -4.40 32.99 -15.35
CA GLN A 663 -4.82 32.15 -14.24
C GLN A 663 -5.15 30.74 -14.73
N VAL A 664 -4.41 29.76 -14.22
CA VAL A 664 -4.76 28.34 -14.33
C VAL A 664 -5.95 28.02 -13.43
N LEU A 665 -6.91 27.30 -13.97
CA LEU A 665 -8.06 26.73 -13.27
C LEU A 665 -7.91 25.21 -13.25
N ALA A 666 -8.10 24.58 -12.09
CA ALA A 666 -8.10 23.13 -11.94
C ALA A 666 -9.15 22.71 -10.88
N ASN A 667 -9.90 21.65 -11.17
CA ASN A 667 -10.87 21.06 -10.24
C ASN A 667 -10.98 19.54 -10.50
N GLN A 668 -11.13 18.76 -9.44
CA GLN A 668 -11.46 17.33 -9.49
C GLN A 668 -12.67 17.09 -8.61
N THR A 669 -13.73 16.52 -9.18
CA THR A 669 -15.00 16.22 -8.49
C THR A 669 -15.40 14.76 -8.70
N THR A 670 -15.47 14.02 -7.60
CA THR A 670 -16.04 12.66 -7.56
C THR A 670 -17.56 12.71 -7.47
N PHE A 671 -18.24 11.87 -8.23
CA PHE A 671 -19.67 11.61 -8.08
C PHE A 671 -19.96 10.11 -8.31
N ARG A 672 -21.18 9.66 -8.02
CA ARG A 672 -21.63 8.29 -8.31
C ARG A 672 -23.00 8.30 -8.98
N LEU A 673 -23.28 7.29 -9.78
CA LEU A 673 -24.61 7.07 -10.34
C LEU A 673 -25.50 6.40 -9.29
N ARG A 674 -26.56 7.08 -8.85
CA ARG A 674 -27.47 6.54 -7.84
C ARG A 674 -28.42 5.51 -8.44
N THR A 675 -28.40 4.32 -7.87
CA THR A 675 -29.41 3.26 -8.05
C THR A 675 -30.73 3.66 -7.36
N PRO A 676 -31.88 3.15 -7.83
CA PRO A 676 -33.15 3.35 -7.14
C PRO A 676 -33.29 2.38 -5.97
N ASP A 677 -33.90 2.84 -4.88
CA ASP A 677 -34.20 2.00 -3.71
C ASP A 677 -35.40 1.06 -3.98
N LEU A 678 -35.46 -0.05 -3.23
CA LEU A 678 -36.64 -0.92 -3.16
C LEU A 678 -37.70 -0.28 -2.26
N ASN A 679 -38.88 0.00 -2.80
CA ASN A 679 -40.00 0.46 -1.99
C ASN A 679 -40.66 -0.73 -1.28
N ILE A 680 -40.50 -0.81 0.04
CA ILE A 680 -41.12 -1.83 0.89
C ILE A 680 -42.30 -1.19 1.61
N THR A 681 -43.53 -1.65 1.30
CA THR A 681 -44.77 -1.15 1.90
C THR A 681 -45.45 -2.26 2.73
N PRO A 682 -45.46 -2.18 4.07
CA PRO A 682 -46.21 -3.10 4.93
C PRO A 682 -47.72 -3.05 4.66
N VAL A 683 -48.41 -4.18 4.84
CA VAL A 683 -49.85 -4.34 4.58
C VAL A 683 -50.53 -4.93 5.82
N GLY A 684 -51.39 -4.13 6.46
CA GLY A 684 -52.06 -4.48 7.71
C GLY A 684 -51.28 -4.08 8.96
N GLU A 685 -51.84 -4.40 10.13
CA GLU A 685 -51.18 -4.19 11.43
C GLU A 685 -50.23 -5.36 11.73
N ALA A 686 -49.01 -5.04 12.17
CA ALA A 686 -48.03 -6.03 12.59
C ALA A 686 -48.30 -6.43 14.05
N ILE A 687 -48.67 -7.69 14.29
CA ILE A 687 -48.97 -8.21 15.63
C ILE A 687 -48.22 -9.54 15.80
N VAL A 688 -47.58 -9.74 16.96
CA VAL A 688 -46.86 -10.98 17.26
C VAL A 688 -47.78 -12.19 17.05
N GLY A 689 -47.30 -13.20 16.31
CA GLY A 689 -48.02 -14.46 16.07
C GLY A 689 -49.21 -14.38 15.09
N LYS A 690 -49.42 -13.25 14.41
CA LYS A 690 -50.41 -13.13 13.32
C LYS A 690 -49.69 -12.91 11.98
N GLU A 691 -50.23 -13.48 10.91
CA GLU A 691 -49.69 -13.27 9.56
C GLU A 691 -49.93 -11.83 9.09
N MET A 692 -48.91 -11.23 8.49
CA MET A 692 -48.99 -9.96 7.77
C MET A 692 -48.26 -10.08 6.43
N ALA A 693 -48.42 -9.07 5.57
CA ALA A 693 -47.71 -9.01 4.29
C ALA A 693 -46.90 -7.71 4.13
N ALA A 694 -45.92 -7.73 3.23
CA ALA A 694 -45.24 -6.53 2.74
C ALA A 694 -45.07 -6.59 1.22
N LYS A 695 -45.40 -5.48 0.55
CA LYS A 695 -45.21 -5.32 -0.89
C LYS A 695 -43.84 -4.71 -1.15
N ILE A 696 -42.96 -5.46 -1.80
CA ILE A 696 -41.64 -5.02 -2.24
C ILE A 696 -41.76 -4.66 -3.72
N THR A 697 -41.55 -3.40 -4.05
CA THR A 697 -41.70 -2.87 -5.41
C THR A 697 -40.39 -2.26 -5.92
N PHE A 698 -40.01 -2.66 -7.13
CA PHE A 698 -38.82 -2.19 -7.84
C PHE A 698 -39.20 -1.81 -9.26
N THR A 699 -38.60 -0.75 -9.80
CA THR A 699 -38.68 -0.43 -11.24
C THR A 699 -37.27 -0.42 -11.82
N ASN A 700 -37.07 -1.19 -12.88
CA ASN A 700 -35.78 -1.25 -13.57
C ASN A 700 -35.40 0.15 -14.09
N PRO A 701 -34.31 0.78 -13.59
CA PRO A 701 -33.93 2.11 -14.03
C PRO A 701 -33.29 2.10 -15.44
N LEU A 702 -32.86 0.93 -15.93
CA LEU A 702 -32.14 0.82 -17.19
C LEU A 702 -33.10 0.67 -18.39
N PRO A 703 -32.70 1.17 -19.58
CA PRO A 703 -33.39 0.88 -20.85
C PRO A 703 -33.16 -0.56 -21.35
N ARG A 704 -32.34 -1.37 -20.64
CA ARG A 704 -32.04 -2.77 -20.96
C ARG A 704 -32.68 -3.72 -19.95
N THR A 705 -33.08 -4.90 -20.40
CA THR A 705 -33.58 -5.99 -19.54
C THR A 705 -32.51 -6.43 -18.53
N LEU A 706 -32.87 -6.47 -17.25
CA LEU A 706 -32.11 -7.16 -16.20
C LEU A 706 -32.38 -8.66 -16.32
N LYS A 707 -31.36 -9.51 -16.13
CA LYS A 707 -31.47 -10.96 -16.35
C LYS A 707 -31.23 -11.73 -15.07
N GLY A 708 -32.01 -12.78 -14.86
CA GLY A 708 -31.88 -13.65 -13.69
C GLY A 708 -31.94 -12.89 -12.36
N VAL A 709 -32.85 -11.91 -12.25
CA VAL A 709 -33.00 -11.06 -11.06
C VAL A 709 -33.41 -11.91 -9.86
N VAL A 710 -32.69 -11.73 -8.75
CA VAL A 710 -32.98 -12.34 -7.45
C VAL A 710 -33.22 -11.22 -6.44
N PHE A 711 -34.25 -11.39 -5.61
CA PHE A 711 -34.45 -10.59 -4.41
C PHE A 711 -33.97 -11.37 -3.20
N ARG A 712 -33.33 -10.71 -2.23
CA ARG A 712 -33.04 -11.28 -0.91
C ARG A 712 -33.83 -10.50 0.13
N VAL A 713 -34.57 -11.17 1.00
CA VAL A 713 -35.47 -10.53 1.97
C VAL A 713 -35.24 -11.09 3.37
N GLU A 714 -35.12 -10.19 4.36
CA GLU A 714 -34.90 -10.52 5.76
C GLU A 714 -35.57 -9.48 6.68
N GLY A 715 -35.98 -9.88 7.88
CA GLY A 715 -36.21 -8.94 8.97
C GLY A 715 -36.09 -9.64 10.31
N LEU A 716 -35.18 -9.18 11.18
CA LEU A 716 -34.97 -9.78 12.50
C LEU A 716 -36.27 -9.76 13.32
N GLY A 717 -36.75 -10.94 13.74
CA GLY A 717 -38.05 -11.09 14.42
C GLY A 717 -39.29 -10.94 13.52
N LEU A 718 -39.12 -10.85 12.20
CA LEU A 718 -40.20 -10.73 11.19
C LEU A 718 -40.18 -11.89 10.18
N GLN A 719 -39.09 -12.05 9.44
CA GLN A 719 -38.92 -12.98 8.32
C GLN A 719 -37.46 -13.45 8.26
N LYS A 720 -37.21 -14.73 8.02
CA LYS A 720 -35.83 -15.24 7.87
C LYS A 720 -35.26 -14.86 6.50
N GLY A 721 -33.95 -14.59 6.47
CA GLY A 721 -33.21 -14.36 5.24
C GLY A 721 -33.41 -15.50 4.24
N HIS A 722 -33.91 -15.16 3.05
CA HIS A 722 -34.10 -16.09 1.94
C HIS A 722 -34.07 -15.37 0.59
N GLU A 723 -33.93 -16.15 -0.49
CA GLU A 723 -33.93 -15.66 -1.87
C GLU A 723 -35.29 -15.89 -2.57
N VAL A 724 -35.70 -14.93 -3.40
CA VAL A 724 -36.84 -15.08 -4.33
C VAL A 724 -36.38 -14.77 -5.75
N VAL A 725 -36.39 -15.79 -6.61
CA VAL A 725 -36.01 -15.67 -8.02
C VAL A 725 -37.16 -15.05 -8.81
N VAL A 726 -36.94 -13.88 -9.40
CA VAL A 726 -37.90 -13.16 -10.25
C VAL A 726 -37.67 -13.45 -11.74
N GLY A 727 -36.42 -13.70 -12.16
CA GLY A 727 -36.07 -13.93 -13.56
C GLY A 727 -35.81 -12.64 -14.32
N ASP A 728 -36.19 -12.57 -15.59
CA ASP A 728 -35.84 -11.42 -16.46
C ASP A 728 -36.85 -10.26 -16.29
N VAL A 729 -36.34 -9.08 -15.93
CA VAL A 729 -37.13 -7.84 -15.74
C VAL A 729 -36.84 -6.87 -16.88
N GLY A 730 -37.85 -6.56 -17.69
CA GLY A 730 -37.73 -5.70 -18.88
C GLY A 730 -37.22 -4.29 -18.60
N GLY A 731 -36.69 -3.62 -19.63
CA GLY A 731 -36.27 -2.21 -19.57
C GLY A 731 -37.42 -1.32 -19.08
N HIS A 732 -37.17 -0.47 -18.08
CA HIS A 732 -38.18 0.38 -17.43
C HIS A 732 -39.42 -0.32 -16.86
N SER A 733 -39.40 -1.65 -16.71
CA SER A 733 -40.51 -2.42 -16.14
C SER A 733 -40.50 -2.40 -14.61
N THR A 734 -41.69 -2.32 -14.01
CA THR A 734 -41.91 -2.49 -12.57
C THR A 734 -42.22 -3.95 -12.22
N VAL A 735 -41.62 -4.46 -11.14
CA VAL A 735 -42.01 -5.70 -10.47
C VAL A 735 -42.51 -5.37 -9.06
N THR A 736 -43.61 -5.98 -8.65
CA THR A 736 -44.11 -5.96 -7.27
C THR A 736 -44.22 -7.40 -6.77
N LEU A 737 -43.47 -7.70 -5.72
CA LEU A 737 -43.46 -8.94 -4.97
C LEU A 737 -44.25 -8.73 -3.66
N THR A 738 -44.95 -9.74 -3.16
CA THR A 738 -45.72 -9.65 -1.90
C THR A 738 -45.29 -10.75 -0.95
N GLU A 739 -44.37 -10.41 -0.04
CA GLU A 739 -43.94 -11.30 1.04
C GLU A 739 -45.04 -11.46 2.08
N HIS A 740 -45.15 -12.66 2.66
CA HIS A 740 -46.06 -12.99 3.75
C HIS A 740 -45.25 -13.61 4.89
N PHE A 741 -45.41 -13.11 6.10
CA PHE A 741 -44.60 -13.52 7.26
C PHE A 741 -45.35 -13.30 8.57
N ILE A 742 -44.87 -13.94 9.65
CA ILE A 742 -45.48 -13.92 10.98
C ILE A 742 -44.47 -13.29 11.95
N PRO A 743 -44.69 -12.05 12.44
CA PRO A 743 -43.82 -11.43 13.43
C PRO A 743 -43.71 -12.29 14.70
N THR A 744 -42.48 -12.51 15.15
CA THR A 744 -42.15 -13.35 16.31
C THR A 744 -41.70 -12.54 17.53
N GLN A 745 -41.47 -11.24 17.39
CA GLN A 745 -41.05 -10.36 18.48
C GLN A 745 -41.71 -8.97 18.41
N PRO A 746 -42.09 -8.35 19.54
CA PRO A 746 -42.73 -7.04 19.58
C PRO A 746 -41.74 -5.87 19.56
N GLY A 747 -42.27 -4.67 19.31
CA GLY A 747 -41.56 -3.40 19.24
C GLY A 747 -41.16 -3.00 17.82
N PRO A 748 -40.35 -1.94 17.65
CA PRO A 748 -39.82 -1.53 16.35
C PRO A 748 -38.95 -2.64 15.74
N ARG A 749 -39.19 -2.98 14.47
CA ARG A 749 -38.40 -3.90 13.65
C ARG A 749 -38.22 -3.33 12.25
N LYS A 750 -37.26 -3.88 11.51
CA LYS A 750 -36.99 -3.52 10.12
C LYS A 750 -37.13 -4.76 9.24
N LEU A 751 -37.88 -4.63 8.15
CA LEU A 751 -37.85 -5.56 7.03
C LEU A 751 -36.93 -4.93 5.97
N VAL A 752 -35.85 -5.62 5.61
CA VAL A 752 -34.89 -5.21 4.59
C VAL A 752 -35.01 -6.10 3.37
N ALA A 753 -34.69 -5.54 2.21
CA ALA A 753 -34.50 -6.32 0.99
C ALA A 753 -33.32 -5.78 0.16
N SER A 754 -32.73 -6.65 -0.65
CA SER A 754 -31.83 -6.28 -1.73
C SER A 754 -32.23 -6.96 -3.04
N LEU A 755 -31.78 -6.39 -4.15
CA LEU A 755 -31.92 -6.95 -5.50
C LEU A 755 -30.52 -7.16 -6.08
N ASP A 756 -30.35 -8.34 -6.70
CA ASP A 756 -29.10 -8.78 -7.31
C ASP A 756 -29.33 -9.18 -8.78
N CYS A 757 -28.51 -8.62 -9.67
CA CYS A 757 -28.32 -9.09 -11.05
C CYS A 757 -27.05 -8.49 -11.67
N LYS A 758 -26.46 -9.17 -12.67
CA LYS A 758 -25.22 -8.72 -13.34
C LYS A 758 -25.33 -7.36 -14.05
N GLN A 759 -26.54 -6.92 -14.42
CA GLN A 759 -26.72 -5.64 -15.12
C GLN A 759 -26.84 -4.43 -14.20
N LEU A 760 -27.14 -4.63 -12.92
CA LEU A 760 -27.45 -3.60 -11.92
C LEU A 760 -27.26 -4.17 -10.51
N THR A 761 -26.18 -3.76 -9.85
CA THR A 761 -25.88 -4.09 -8.45
C THR A 761 -26.38 -2.99 -7.50
N GLN A 762 -26.25 -3.20 -6.19
CA GLN A 762 -26.45 -2.16 -5.15
C GLN A 762 -27.85 -1.51 -5.15
N VAL A 763 -28.89 -2.34 -5.26
CA VAL A 763 -30.29 -1.95 -5.08
C VAL A 763 -30.79 -2.54 -3.76
N HIS A 764 -31.21 -1.68 -2.83
CA HIS A 764 -31.60 -2.03 -1.46
C HIS A 764 -32.85 -1.29 -1.03
N GLY A 765 -33.54 -1.76 0.01
CA GLY A 765 -34.60 -0.99 0.66
C GLY A 765 -34.94 -1.51 2.05
N VAL A 766 -35.69 -0.70 2.80
CA VAL A 766 -36.06 -0.99 4.19
C VAL A 766 -37.45 -0.42 4.51
N ALA A 767 -38.24 -1.16 5.27
CA ALA A 767 -39.43 -0.67 5.95
C ALA A 767 -39.27 -0.78 7.46
N ASP A 768 -39.57 0.29 8.18
CA ASP A 768 -39.80 0.25 9.62
C ASP A 768 -41.21 -0.28 9.91
N ILE A 769 -41.29 -1.30 10.78
CA ILE A 769 -42.52 -2.00 11.15
C ILE A 769 -42.59 -2.03 12.68
N VAL A 770 -43.60 -1.41 13.27
CA VAL A 770 -43.85 -1.47 14.72
C VAL A 770 -44.75 -2.67 14.98
N VAL A 771 -44.20 -3.72 15.58
CA VAL A 771 -44.93 -4.94 15.95
C VAL A 771 -45.57 -4.77 17.33
N VAL A 772 -46.87 -4.99 17.44
CA VAL A 772 -47.62 -4.92 18.71
C VAL A 772 -47.66 -6.31 19.38
N GLU A 773 -47.66 -6.33 20.71
CA GLU A 773 -48.02 -7.54 21.48
C GLU A 773 -49.49 -7.94 21.23
N GLN A 774 -49.85 -9.18 21.59
CA GLN A 774 -51.07 -9.85 21.11
C GLN A 774 -52.31 -9.62 21.97
#